data_AF-A0A433QHB5-F1
#
_entry.id   AF-A0A433QHB5-F1
#
_cell.length_a   1.000
_cell.length_b   1.000
_cell.length_c   1.000
_cell.angle_alpha   90.00
_cell.angle_beta   90.00
_cell.angle_gamma   90.00
#
_symmetry.space_group_name_H-M   'P 1'
#
loop_
_entity.id
_entity.type
_entity.pdbx_description
1 polymer ?
#
loop_
_entity_poly.entity_id
_entity_poly.type
_entity_poly.pdbx_seq_one_letter_code
_entity_poly.pdbx_strand_id
1 'polypeptide(L)'
;MDMVEVENFQKNLLGCFYRPLPPGKTVTHVNLVMLGHVLPDMQPTTSPDHGTKRTFSDIVKNDIEILTGKRTVAIVARSGSGKTATVIHLAKEHFVIYVVCEAPNSRTPDFNDHNFRVLAKEVDGFSHCLQAPFQVGDDRRKYMDDIRNYDSQLKVLASERVELEFLARQMFLELLFRKYPQITPEEFFREQINGGSIAIGKLVGNLRQYHPQTIRKMLDNVGNDLKTFLNGRALVIALDEAHIAETDIMHDQLISPWAITHKVELLERNGTIRSDLRRGFLTPLCATLSDMSATLVVLGTSLTLMDAQHVYSAIGKPDDRFAKVTSFPSCDELQVELLLGKIIDISDCEIPPEKKRRLRGRFRFTTSIVNEIIKYGHSSQSKQEILDEAIDSSIKNSKDLIRNNVHKLLVSDKAGMIKHLFSRMVIADKLKSGKVAFAQLEELDFVNYALCALRKDNDDYHWVTDEPIVVEVMEEELKRSGADHDYMEYLEQFNSILNNLGATSSTRGQPFELLVYRSLKRFNGYLLRDLPFLKDIKNLPEWCKYATLNVTKVGTAMELGYDNDNAQSDLEYLKESPPGQLLIPTNVTRPDGVSFFDHQYGLTLAIKLYSTPFSKGVHLCNERSSDLRQCFMKGDGEPNPALGRIRKQFEDSGILKRLKGVLRIHLEFPRVQGGTPKSYVDGEDVLVYIDISNMDTFFDENISDHPESIRTLKNMIRYIQRTKCNCKSGCTNKCSCFMDGS
;
A
#
# COMPACT_ATOMS: atom_id res chain seq x y z
N MET A 1 -14.45 -36.10 4.69
CA MET A 1 -15.39 -35.10 5.21
C MET A 1 -16.65 -35.21 4.39
N ASP A 2 -17.81 -35.34 5.02
CA ASP A 2 -19.08 -35.39 4.29
C ASP A 2 -19.46 -33.97 3.84
N MET A 3 -19.49 -33.75 2.53
CA MET A 3 -19.79 -32.42 1.96
C MET A 3 -21.25 -32.03 2.13
N VAL A 4 -22.17 -33.00 2.29
CA VAL A 4 -23.59 -32.72 2.54
C VAL A 4 -23.78 -32.17 3.95
N GLU A 5 -23.09 -32.75 4.93
CA GLU A 5 -23.13 -32.24 6.32
C GLU A 5 -22.52 -30.85 6.43
N VAL A 6 -21.41 -30.59 5.71
CA VAL A 6 -20.78 -29.25 5.62
C VAL A 6 -21.77 -28.25 5.04
N GLU A 7 -22.44 -28.59 3.94
CA GLU A 7 -23.38 -27.72 3.25
C GLU A 7 -24.57 -27.37 4.16
N ASN A 8 -25.14 -28.37 4.83
CA ASN A 8 -26.23 -28.18 5.78
C ASN A 8 -25.80 -27.31 6.97
N PHE A 9 -24.59 -27.54 7.51
CA PHE A 9 -24.04 -26.69 8.57
C PHE A 9 -23.91 -25.23 8.11
N GLN A 10 -23.35 -24.99 6.92
CA GLN A 10 -23.20 -23.63 6.39
C GLN A 10 -24.54 -22.94 6.09
N LYS A 11 -25.54 -23.68 5.60
CA LYS A 11 -26.90 -23.16 5.41
C LYS A 11 -27.51 -22.71 6.74
N ASN A 12 -27.35 -23.52 7.78
CA ASN A 12 -27.80 -23.16 9.13
C ASN A 12 -27.00 -21.97 9.69
N LEU A 13 -25.71 -21.87 9.37
CA LEU A 13 -24.84 -20.81 9.88
C LEU A 13 -25.11 -19.44 9.25
N LEU A 14 -25.31 -19.41 7.93
CA LEU A 14 -25.45 -18.17 7.14
C LEU A 14 -26.91 -17.78 6.87
N GLY A 15 -27.86 -18.72 7.00
CA GLY A 15 -29.28 -18.48 6.81
C GLY A 15 -29.60 -17.84 5.46
N CYS A 16 -30.29 -16.69 5.49
CA CYS A 16 -30.68 -15.93 4.30
C CYS A 16 -29.51 -15.32 3.52
N PHE A 17 -28.28 -15.36 4.05
CA PHE A 17 -27.06 -14.93 3.38
C PHE A 17 -26.29 -16.10 2.74
N TYR A 18 -26.86 -17.31 2.75
CA TYR A 18 -26.14 -18.51 2.36
C TYR A 18 -25.60 -18.43 0.92
N ARG A 19 -24.28 -18.57 0.84
CA ARG A 19 -23.56 -19.07 -0.32
C ARG A 19 -22.55 -20.11 0.16
N PRO A 20 -22.21 -21.11 -0.67
CA PRO A 20 -21.19 -22.09 -0.30
C PRO A 20 -19.87 -21.40 0.03
N LEU A 21 -19.37 -21.60 1.26
CA LEU A 21 -18.05 -21.14 1.68
C LEU A 21 -17.06 -22.31 1.68
N PRO A 22 -15.74 -22.06 1.60
CA PRO A 22 -14.75 -23.10 1.75
C PRO A 22 -14.91 -23.83 3.10
N PRO A 23 -14.90 -25.18 3.11
CA PRO A 23 -15.02 -25.93 4.36
C PRO A 23 -13.78 -25.74 5.26
N GLY A 24 -14.00 -25.73 6.57
CA GLY A 24 -12.93 -25.71 7.57
C GLY A 24 -12.35 -27.08 7.89
N LYS A 25 -11.59 -27.17 9.00
CA LYS A 25 -10.96 -28.42 9.49
C LYS A 25 -11.98 -29.47 9.91
N THR A 26 -13.16 -29.05 10.36
CA THR A 26 -14.27 -29.91 10.77
C THR A 26 -15.53 -29.51 10.02
N VAL A 27 -16.53 -30.39 10.01
CA VAL A 27 -17.85 -30.17 9.40
C VAL A 27 -18.53 -28.90 9.95
N THR A 28 -18.23 -28.53 11.19
CA THR A 28 -18.82 -27.40 11.92
C THR A 28 -17.93 -26.15 11.97
N HIS A 29 -16.93 -26.05 11.07
CA HIS A 29 -16.01 -24.91 11.05
C HIS A 29 -15.96 -24.29 9.67
N VAL A 30 -16.00 -22.96 9.59
CA VAL A 30 -15.81 -22.19 8.37
C VAL A 30 -14.46 -21.49 8.46
N ASN A 31 -13.59 -21.69 7.46
CA ASN A 31 -12.31 -21.01 7.43
C ASN A 31 -12.36 -19.82 6.48
N LEU A 32 -12.71 -18.64 6.98
CA LEU A 32 -12.77 -17.43 6.16
C LEU A 32 -11.40 -17.02 5.59
N VAL A 33 -10.28 -17.51 6.16
CA VAL A 33 -8.95 -17.29 5.60
C VAL A 33 -8.82 -17.93 4.21
N MET A 34 -9.54 -19.05 3.98
CA MET A 34 -9.59 -19.76 2.69
C MET A 34 -10.40 -19.05 1.60
N LEU A 35 -11.07 -17.93 1.91
CA LEU A 35 -11.85 -17.20 0.92
C LEU A 35 -10.99 -16.54 -0.18
N GLY A 36 -9.67 -16.44 0.03
CA GLY A 36 -8.71 -16.05 -1.01
C GLY A 36 -8.96 -14.67 -1.62
N HIS A 37 -8.26 -14.37 -2.71
CA HIS A 37 -8.52 -13.17 -3.53
C HIS A 37 -9.77 -13.41 -4.39
N VAL A 38 -10.86 -12.67 -4.11
CA VAL A 38 -12.18 -12.88 -4.72
C VAL A 38 -12.35 -12.10 -6.04
N LEU A 39 -11.48 -11.12 -6.29
CA LEU A 39 -11.44 -10.33 -7.52
C LEU A 39 -10.16 -10.68 -8.31
N PRO A 40 -10.29 -11.33 -9.50
CA PRO A 40 -9.15 -11.74 -10.33
C PRO A 40 -8.28 -10.56 -10.82
N ASP A 41 -8.90 -9.41 -11.06
CA ASP A 41 -8.25 -8.23 -11.66
C ASP A 41 -7.44 -7.41 -10.64
N MET A 42 -7.39 -7.86 -9.39
CA MET A 42 -6.75 -7.18 -8.28
C MET A 42 -5.59 -8.00 -7.74
N GLN A 43 -4.55 -8.19 -8.55
CA GLN A 43 -3.35 -8.85 -8.05
C GLN A 43 -2.38 -7.86 -7.43
N PRO A 44 -1.72 -8.23 -6.31
CA PRO A 44 -0.64 -7.42 -5.79
C PRO A 44 0.53 -7.42 -6.76
N THR A 45 1.21 -6.29 -6.85
CA THR A 45 2.29 -6.06 -7.81
C THR A 45 3.59 -5.66 -7.12
N THR A 46 4.71 -5.92 -7.81
CA THR A 46 5.96 -5.27 -7.46
C THR A 46 5.79 -3.77 -7.55
N SER A 47 6.58 -3.05 -6.76
CA SER A 47 6.80 -1.64 -7.07
C SER A 47 7.34 -1.50 -8.51
N PRO A 48 7.00 -0.43 -9.24
CA PRO A 48 7.55 -0.22 -10.57
C PRO A 48 9.07 0.04 -10.46
N ASP A 49 9.90 -0.94 -10.82
CA ASP A 49 11.32 -0.73 -11.11
C ASP A 49 11.49 -0.60 -12.62
N HIS A 50 12.14 0.49 -13.03
CA HIS A 50 12.36 0.83 -14.44
C HIS A 50 11.09 0.77 -15.33
N GLY A 51 9.92 1.07 -14.74
CA GLY A 51 8.64 1.19 -15.47
C GLY A 51 7.86 -0.11 -15.70
N THR A 52 8.34 -1.27 -15.24
CA THR A 52 7.61 -2.55 -15.44
C THR A 52 7.03 -3.06 -14.12
N LYS A 53 5.70 -2.99 -13.96
CA LYS A 53 5.01 -3.65 -12.85
C LYS A 53 4.80 -5.12 -13.20
N ARG A 54 5.19 -6.04 -12.31
CA ARG A 54 4.89 -7.48 -12.44
C ARG A 54 3.88 -7.88 -11.38
N THR A 55 2.87 -8.65 -11.74
CA THR A 55 1.97 -9.23 -10.74
C THR A 55 2.69 -10.33 -9.97
N PHE A 56 2.23 -10.61 -8.75
CA PHE A 56 2.76 -11.72 -7.97
C PHE A 56 2.66 -13.06 -8.72
N SER A 57 1.54 -13.30 -9.45
CA SER A 57 1.40 -14.51 -10.28
C SER A 57 2.42 -14.56 -11.41
N ASP A 58 2.71 -13.45 -12.09
CA ASP A 58 3.72 -13.40 -13.16
C ASP A 58 5.11 -13.78 -12.65
N ILE A 59 5.48 -13.34 -11.44
CA ILE A 59 6.78 -13.67 -10.84
C ILE A 59 6.90 -15.19 -10.66
N VAL A 60 5.87 -15.82 -10.08
CA VAL A 60 5.85 -17.27 -9.84
C VAL A 60 5.80 -18.06 -11.15
N LYS A 61 5.01 -17.61 -12.14
CA LYS A 61 4.91 -18.26 -13.46
C LYS A 61 6.25 -18.23 -14.20
N ASN A 62 6.96 -17.10 -14.15
CA ASN A 62 8.29 -16.98 -14.73
C ASN A 62 9.34 -17.88 -14.06
N ASP A 63 9.12 -18.30 -12.82
CA ASP A 63 10.03 -19.20 -12.10
C ASP A 63 9.81 -20.69 -12.44
N ILE A 64 8.75 -21.05 -13.16
CA ILE A 64 8.45 -22.45 -13.52
C ILE A 64 9.59 -23.05 -14.36
N GLU A 65 10.11 -22.28 -15.31
CA GLU A 65 11.17 -22.71 -16.23
C GLU A 65 12.58 -22.61 -15.62
N ILE A 66 12.72 -21.96 -14.46
CA ILE A 66 14.02 -21.75 -13.80
C ILE A 66 14.40 -23.01 -13.01
N LEU A 67 15.51 -23.64 -13.41
CA LEU A 67 15.99 -24.89 -12.82
C LEU A 67 16.75 -24.73 -11.49
N THR A 68 17.44 -23.61 -11.30
CA THR A 68 18.25 -23.31 -10.11
C THR A 68 18.20 -21.83 -9.78
N GLY A 69 18.19 -21.46 -8.50
CA GLY A 69 18.19 -20.06 -8.07
C GLY A 69 16.88 -19.34 -8.40
N LYS A 70 15.76 -19.99 -8.06
CA LYS A 70 14.42 -19.40 -8.16
C LYS A 70 14.31 -18.14 -7.29
N ARG A 71 13.30 -17.32 -7.55
CA ARG A 71 13.16 -16.06 -6.86
C ARG A 71 12.71 -16.25 -5.42
N THR A 72 13.17 -15.31 -4.58
CA THR A 72 12.62 -15.05 -3.26
C THR A 72 11.77 -13.78 -3.34
N VAL A 73 10.52 -13.88 -2.90
CA VAL A 73 9.54 -12.81 -2.94
C VAL A 73 9.21 -12.38 -1.53
N ALA A 74 9.55 -11.15 -1.15
CA ALA A 74 9.08 -10.54 0.10
C ALA A 74 7.79 -9.76 -0.14
N ILE A 75 6.74 -10.08 0.61
CA ILE A 75 5.43 -9.44 0.53
C ILE A 75 5.24 -8.49 1.72
N VAL A 76 5.45 -7.19 1.49
CA VAL A 76 5.40 -6.15 2.53
C VAL A 76 4.10 -5.36 2.37
N ALA A 77 3.17 -5.56 3.30
CA ALA A 77 1.90 -4.81 3.34
C ALA A 77 1.30 -4.83 4.73
N ARG A 78 0.39 -3.89 5.01
CA ARG A 78 -0.30 -3.81 6.31
C ARG A 78 -1.17 -5.03 6.60
N SER A 79 -1.53 -5.21 7.88
CA SER A 79 -2.46 -6.25 8.28
C SER A 79 -3.82 -6.09 7.60
N GLY A 80 -4.35 -7.20 7.05
CA GLY A 80 -5.65 -7.24 6.39
C GLY A 80 -5.67 -6.88 4.90
N SER A 81 -4.53 -6.51 4.31
CA SER A 81 -4.40 -6.20 2.87
C SER A 81 -4.58 -7.39 1.92
N GLY A 82 -4.72 -8.62 2.43
CA GLY A 82 -4.93 -9.82 1.59
C GLY A 82 -3.67 -10.61 1.25
N LYS A 83 -2.58 -10.50 2.04
CA LYS A 83 -1.33 -11.27 1.83
C LYS A 83 -1.57 -12.79 1.82
N THR A 84 -2.13 -13.34 2.90
CA THR A 84 -2.47 -14.76 3.01
C THR A 84 -3.47 -15.19 1.93
N ALA A 85 -4.46 -14.35 1.65
CA ALA A 85 -5.45 -14.58 0.60
C ALA A 85 -4.81 -14.67 -0.80
N THR A 86 -3.74 -13.92 -1.05
CA THR A 86 -2.95 -13.97 -2.30
C THR A 86 -2.24 -15.32 -2.44
N VAL A 87 -1.65 -15.84 -1.37
CA VAL A 87 -0.99 -17.16 -1.38
C VAL A 87 -2.00 -18.29 -1.55
N ILE A 88 -3.16 -18.19 -0.91
CA ILE A 88 -4.24 -19.17 -1.06
C ILE A 88 -4.79 -19.16 -2.49
N HIS A 89 -4.91 -17.98 -3.10
CA HIS A 89 -5.28 -17.90 -4.51
C HIS A 89 -4.22 -18.56 -5.41
N LEU A 90 -2.93 -18.34 -5.13
CA LEU A 90 -1.84 -19.02 -5.83
C LEU A 90 -1.93 -20.54 -5.69
N ALA A 91 -2.36 -21.04 -4.54
CA ALA A 91 -2.56 -22.46 -4.26
C ALA A 91 -3.68 -23.12 -5.08
N LYS A 92 -4.46 -22.35 -5.86
CA LYS A 92 -5.40 -22.90 -6.86
C LYS A 92 -4.70 -23.28 -8.17
N GLU A 93 -3.58 -22.64 -8.48
CA GLU A 93 -2.84 -22.83 -9.73
C GLU A 93 -1.52 -23.61 -9.54
N HIS A 94 -0.90 -23.49 -8.37
CA HIS A 94 0.44 -24.01 -8.08
C HIS A 94 0.51 -24.72 -6.73
N PHE A 95 1.41 -25.68 -6.58
CA PHE A 95 1.55 -26.44 -5.33
C PHE A 95 2.32 -25.60 -4.30
N VAL A 96 1.64 -25.26 -3.20
CA VAL A 96 2.20 -24.39 -2.15
C VAL A 96 2.42 -25.17 -0.86
N ILE A 97 3.69 -25.34 -0.48
CA ILE A 97 4.06 -25.72 0.89
C ILE A 97 3.87 -24.47 1.74
N TYR A 98 2.86 -24.49 2.60
CA TYR A 98 2.43 -23.34 3.38
C TYR A 98 2.80 -23.56 4.84
N VAL A 99 3.52 -22.61 5.41
CA VAL A 99 4.10 -22.68 6.74
C VAL A 99 3.73 -21.41 7.49
N VAL A 100 3.15 -21.55 8.67
CA VAL A 100 2.91 -20.42 9.57
C VAL A 100 4.04 -20.38 10.59
N CYS A 101 4.85 -19.34 10.57
CA CYS A 101 5.87 -19.13 11.58
C CYS A 101 5.21 -18.92 12.94
N GLU A 102 5.65 -19.66 13.95
CA GLU A 102 5.06 -19.64 15.28
C GLU A 102 6.17 -19.61 16.34
N ALA A 103 6.01 -18.73 17.34
CA ALA A 103 6.98 -18.61 18.43
C ALA A 103 7.00 -19.89 19.29
N PRO A 104 8.16 -20.26 19.89
CA PRO A 104 8.32 -21.53 20.62
C PRO A 104 7.29 -21.76 21.73
N ASN A 105 6.81 -20.67 22.34
CA ASN A 105 5.91 -20.68 23.50
C ASN A 105 4.46 -20.27 23.17
N SER A 106 4.12 -20.11 21.89
CA SER A 106 2.77 -19.70 21.47
C SER A 106 1.71 -20.76 21.80
N ARG A 107 0.52 -20.27 22.19
CA ARG A 107 -0.70 -21.06 22.44
C ARG A 107 -1.87 -20.59 21.58
N THR A 108 -1.63 -19.96 20.43
CA THR A 108 -2.73 -19.46 19.59
C THR A 108 -3.52 -20.62 18.95
N PRO A 109 -4.86 -20.64 19.11
CA PRO A 109 -5.69 -21.77 18.66
C PRO A 109 -6.04 -21.71 17.17
N ASP A 110 -6.08 -20.52 16.57
CA ASP A 110 -6.58 -20.33 15.21
C ASP A 110 -5.41 -20.33 14.20
N PHE A 111 -5.43 -21.33 13.32
CA PHE A 111 -4.53 -21.47 12.16
C PHE A 111 -3.02 -21.53 12.51
N ASN A 112 -2.61 -22.59 13.22
CA ASN A 112 -1.24 -22.84 13.67
C ASN A 112 -0.48 -23.91 12.85
N ASP A 113 0.85 -23.85 12.90
CA ASP A 113 1.76 -24.89 12.39
C ASP A 113 2.57 -25.48 13.54
N HIS A 114 2.04 -26.55 14.14
CA HIS A 114 2.68 -27.23 15.26
C HIS A 114 4.11 -27.70 14.94
N ASN A 115 4.37 -28.14 13.71
CA ASN A 115 5.69 -28.65 13.33
C ASN A 115 6.71 -27.50 13.27
N PHE A 116 6.29 -26.34 12.76
CA PHE A 116 7.13 -25.14 12.81
C PHE A 116 7.41 -24.71 14.25
N ARG A 117 6.44 -24.77 15.16
CA ARG A 117 6.70 -24.46 16.59
C ARG A 117 7.73 -25.40 17.21
N VAL A 118 7.70 -26.69 16.86
CA VAL A 118 8.71 -27.66 17.30
C VAL A 118 10.09 -27.33 16.72
N LEU A 119 10.16 -27.02 15.41
CA LEU A 119 11.36 -26.51 14.75
C LEU A 119 11.92 -25.27 15.48
N ALA A 120 11.08 -24.27 15.73
CA ALA A 120 11.43 -23.03 16.39
C ALA A 120 12.05 -23.28 17.78
N LYS A 121 11.40 -24.13 18.58
CA LYS A 121 11.89 -24.50 19.92
C LYS A 121 13.25 -25.19 19.89
N GLU A 122 13.48 -26.07 18.91
CA GLU A 122 14.75 -26.78 18.77
C GLU A 122 15.88 -25.86 18.33
N VAL A 123 15.61 -25.00 17.35
CA VAL A 123 16.61 -24.06 16.84
C VAL A 123 16.99 -23.00 17.87
N ASP A 124 16.01 -22.47 18.60
CA ASP A 124 16.26 -21.50 19.68
C ASP A 124 17.15 -22.12 20.79
N GLY A 125 16.99 -23.43 21.02
CA GLY A 125 17.79 -24.20 21.97
C GLY A 125 19.26 -24.41 21.58
N PHE A 126 19.64 -24.28 20.30
CA PHE A 126 21.04 -24.51 19.86
C PHE A 126 22.02 -23.53 20.48
N SER A 127 21.57 -22.30 20.75
CA SER A 127 22.36 -21.27 21.43
C SER A 127 22.83 -21.68 22.82
N HIS A 128 22.04 -22.49 23.53
CA HIS A 128 22.37 -23.03 24.85
C HIS A 128 23.27 -24.26 24.79
N CYS A 129 23.18 -25.05 23.71
CA CYS A 129 24.02 -26.23 23.51
C CYS A 129 25.45 -25.87 23.12
N LEU A 130 25.64 -24.77 22.39
CA LEU A 130 26.95 -24.19 22.12
C LEU A 130 27.36 -23.31 23.30
N GLN A 131 28.40 -23.72 24.06
CA GLN A 131 28.96 -22.85 25.11
C GLN A 131 29.45 -21.54 24.47
N ALA A 132 28.77 -20.42 24.71
CA ALA A 132 29.24 -19.11 24.26
C ALA A 132 30.56 -18.78 24.99
N PRO A 133 31.74 -18.80 24.33
CA PRO A 133 33.02 -18.79 25.04
C PRO A 133 33.62 -17.38 25.09
N PHE A 134 32.81 -16.34 25.22
CA PHE A 134 33.28 -14.97 24.99
C PHE A 134 33.60 -14.26 26.30
N GLN A 135 34.81 -14.45 26.82
CA GLN A 135 35.42 -13.46 27.72
C GLN A 135 36.11 -12.40 26.85
N VAL A 136 35.78 -11.12 27.06
CA VAL A 136 36.50 -10.01 26.45
C VAL A 136 37.93 -10.06 26.97
N GLY A 137 38.85 -10.61 26.17
CA GLY A 137 40.29 -10.52 26.40
C GLY A 137 40.90 -9.33 25.68
N ASP A 138 42.18 -9.06 25.92
CA ASP A 138 42.90 -7.93 25.30
C ASP A 138 43.03 -8.05 23.76
N ASP A 139 42.84 -9.25 23.19
CA ASP A 139 42.90 -9.48 21.73
C ASP A 139 41.54 -9.34 21.05
N ARG A 140 41.28 -8.11 20.59
CA ARG A 140 40.07 -7.74 19.85
C ARG A 140 39.90 -8.52 18.53
N ARG A 141 40.98 -8.96 17.87
CA ARG A 141 40.86 -9.72 16.60
C ARG A 141 40.39 -11.14 16.85
N LYS A 142 41.00 -11.81 17.82
CA LYS A 142 40.60 -13.18 18.21
C LYS A 142 39.13 -13.22 18.65
N TYR A 143 38.71 -12.26 19.47
CA TYR A 143 37.32 -12.11 19.90
C TYR A 143 36.33 -12.00 18.72
N MET A 144 36.70 -11.24 17.69
CA MET A 144 35.87 -11.07 16.49
C MET A 144 35.78 -12.34 15.63
N ASP A 145 36.86 -13.10 15.53
CA ASP A 145 36.87 -14.37 14.79
C ASP A 145 36.09 -15.46 15.53
N ASP A 146 36.15 -15.49 16.87
CA ASP A 146 35.35 -16.41 17.68
C ASP A 146 33.84 -16.13 17.52
N ILE A 147 33.42 -14.85 17.50
CA ILE A 147 32.03 -14.46 17.24
C ILE A 147 31.57 -14.95 15.85
N ARG A 148 32.41 -14.76 14.82
CA ARG A 148 32.09 -15.20 13.44
C ARG A 148 31.96 -16.72 13.36
N ASN A 149 32.84 -17.46 14.04
CA ASN A 149 32.80 -18.92 14.06
C ASN A 149 31.53 -19.43 14.75
N TYR A 150 31.16 -18.83 15.88
CA TYR A 150 29.92 -19.16 16.60
C TYR A 150 28.67 -18.88 15.76
N ASP A 151 28.58 -17.69 15.14
CA ASP A 151 27.50 -17.35 14.21
C ASP A 151 27.40 -18.34 13.05
N SER A 152 28.55 -18.72 12.46
CA SER A 152 28.59 -19.72 11.40
C SER A 152 28.09 -21.10 11.85
N GLN A 153 28.48 -21.55 13.05
CA GLN A 153 28.06 -22.86 13.58
C GLN A 153 26.56 -22.89 13.88
N LEU A 154 26.03 -21.83 14.50
CA LEU A 154 24.59 -21.70 14.74
C LEU A 154 23.79 -21.73 13.46
N LYS A 155 24.22 -20.98 12.43
CA LYS A 155 23.58 -20.98 11.12
C LYS A 155 23.59 -22.35 10.48
N VAL A 156 24.68 -23.11 10.57
CA VAL A 156 24.76 -24.48 10.04
C VAL A 156 23.77 -25.41 10.74
N LEU A 157 23.73 -25.42 12.07
CA LEU A 157 22.79 -26.26 12.83
C LEU A 157 21.33 -25.90 12.53
N ALA A 158 21.03 -24.59 12.47
CA ALA A 158 19.71 -24.09 12.09
C ALA A 158 19.34 -24.56 10.66
N SER A 159 20.26 -24.45 9.71
CA SER A 159 20.05 -24.86 8.31
C SER A 159 19.78 -26.36 8.18
N GLU A 160 20.57 -27.20 8.87
CA GLU A 160 20.37 -28.66 8.87
C GLU A 160 18.98 -29.06 9.38
N ARG A 161 18.50 -28.36 10.41
CA ARG A 161 17.18 -28.62 10.97
C ARG A 161 16.06 -28.12 10.06
N VAL A 162 16.27 -27.02 9.33
CA VAL A 162 15.37 -26.51 8.28
C VAL A 162 15.30 -27.51 7.11
N GLU A 163 16.44 -27.99 6.62
CA GLU A 163 16.50 -29.00 5.54
C GLU A 163 15.67 -30.25 5.89
N LEU A 164 15.79 -30.74 7.12
CA LEU A 164 14.99 -31.86 7.63
C LEU A 164 13.47 -31.59 7.59
N GLU A 165 13.05 -30.41 8.05
CA GLU A 165 11.64 -30.02 8.08
C GLU A 165 11.05 -29.98 6.67
N PHE A 166 11.77 -29.36 5.74
CA PHE A 166 11.28 -29.15 4.39
C PHE A 166 11.42 -30.38 3.50
N LEU A 167 12.37 -31.27 3.79
CA LEU A 167 12.37 -32.63 3.23
C LEU A 167 11.07 -33.35 3.59
N ALA A 168 10.68 -33.35 4.87
CA ALA A 168 9.46 -34.02 5.31
C ALA A 168 8.19 -33.46 4.62
N ARG A 169 8.13 -32.13 4.43
CA ARG A 169 7.01 -31.48 3.70
C ARG A 169 6.99 -31.83 2.22
N GLN A 170 8.15 -31.87 1.56
CA GLN A 170 8.26 -32.30 0.16
C GLN A 170 7.91 -33.79 -0.02
N MET A 171 8.38 -34.65 0.88
CA MET A 171 8.02 -36.08 0.88
C MET A 171 6.52 -36.27 1.10
N PHE A 172 5.87 -35.47 1.95
CA PHE A 172 4.42 -35.52 2.14
C PHE A 172 3.67 -35.22 0.83
N LEU A 173 4.08 -34.18 0.09
CA LEU A 173 3.53 -33.88 -1.23
C LEU A 173 3.76 -35.03 -2.22
N GLU A 174 4.97 -35.59 -2.25
CA GLU A 174 5.32 -36.70 -3.12
C GLU A 174 4.48 -37.97 -2.82
N LEU A 175 4.28 -38.28 -1.54
CA LEU A 175 3.41 -39.38 -1.10
C LEU A 175 1.96 -39.17 -1.52
N LEU A 176 1.47 -37.92 -1.48
CA LEU A 176 0.13 -37.60 -1.96
C LEU A 176 0.01 -37.77 -3.47
N PHE A 177 1.01 -37.36 -4.27
CA PHE A 177 1.02 -37.66 -5.71
C PHE A 177 0.99 -39.16 -5.99
N ARG A 178 1.79 -39.94 -5.25
CA ARG A 178 1.83 -41.40 -5.42
C ARG A 178 0.50 -42.07 -5.02
N LYS A 179 -0.20 -41.55 -4.01
CA LYS A 179 -1.49 -42.07 -3.54
C LYS A 179 -2.66 -41.61 -4.41
N TYR A 180 -2.63 -40.36 -4.85
CA TYR A 180 -3.66 -39.68 -5.63
C TYR A 180 -3.00 -38.94 -6.82
N PRO A 181 -2.76 -39.64 -7.95
CA PRO A 181 -2.03 -39.06 -9.08
C PRO A 181 -2.64 -37.80 -9.69
N GLN A 182 -3.93 -37.55 -9.44
CA GLN A 182 -4.69 -36.41 -9.95
C GLN A 182 -4.90 -35.31 -8.90
N ILE A 183 -4.17 -35.35 -7.77
CA ILE A 183 -4.31 -34.34 -6.73
C ILE A 183 -4.09 -32.94 -7.31
N THR A 184 -5.07 -32.06 -7.08
CA THR A 184 -4.99 -30.67 -7.51
C THR A 184 -4.19 -29.84 -6.50
N PRO A 185 -3.65 -28.68 -6.91
CA PRO A 185 -2.96 -27.78 -5.99
C PRO A 185 -3.81 -27.36 -4.78
N GLU A 186 -5.10 -27.07 -5.01
CA GLU A 186 -6.03 -26.66 -3.97
C GLU A 186 -6.33 -27.81 -2.99
N GLU A 187 -6.45 -29.04 -3.49
CA GLU A 187 -6.58 -30.24 -2.65
C GLU A 187 -5.33 -30.47 -1.80
N PHE A 188 -4.14 -30.37 -2.38
CA PHE A 188 -2.89 -30.49 -1.62
C PHE A 188 -2.81 -29.44 -0.51
N PHE A 189 -3.07 -28.17 -0.84
CA PHE A 189 -3.06 -27.08 0.13
C PHE A 189 -4.03 -27.36 1.29
N ARG A 190 -5.24 -27.85 0.96
CA ARG A 190 -6.26 -28.25 1.94
C ARG A 190 -5.80 -29.43 2.82
N GLU A 191 -5.23 -30.48 2.24
CA GLU A 191 -4.73 -31.64 3.00
C GLU A 191 -3.61 -31.27 3.96
N GLN A 192 -2.69 -30.39 3.54
CA GLN A 192 -1.63 -29.87 4.39
C GLN A 192 -2.17 -29.15 5.64
N ILE A 193 -3.17 -28.26 5.46
CA ILE A 193 -3.75 -27.51 6.58
C ILE A 193 -4.73 -28.34 7.43
N ASN A 194 -5.35 -29.39 6.86
CA ASN A 194 -6.36 -30.23 7.51
C ASN A 194 -5.82 -31.59 7.97
N GLY A 195 -4.80 -31.56 8.84
CA GLY A 195 -4.29 -32.76 9.50
C GLY A 195 -3.05 -33.38 8.86
N GLY A 196 -2.62 -32.92 7.69
CA GLY A 196 -1.34 -33.26 7.08
C GLY A 196 -0.14 -32.96 7.99
N SER A 197 -0.26 -31.98 8.89
CA SER A 197 0.75 -31.69 9.92
C SER A 197 1.13 -32.90 10.77
N ILE A 198 0.19 -33.81 11.08
CA ILE A 198 0.50 -35.04 11.86
C ILE A 198 1.40 -35.97 11.06
N ALA A 199 1.13 -36.12 9.75
CA ALA A 199 1.93 -36.96 8.87
C ALA A 199 3.33 -36.37 8.68
N ILE A 200 3.42 -35.06 8.46
CA ILE A 200 4.70 -34.33 8.35
C ILE A 200 5.52 -34.50 9.64
N GLY A 201 4.91 -34.34 10.82
CA GLY A 201 5.60 -34.51 12.10
C GLY A 201 6.16 -35.92 12.31
N LYS A 202 5.43 -36.96 11.87
CA LYS A 202 5.93 -38.35 11.86
C LYS A 202 7.12 -38.54 10.91
N LEU A 203 7.05 -37.95 9.71
CA LEU A 203 8.16 -37.98 8.76
C LEU A 203 9.40 -37.32 9.35
N VAL A 204 9.27 -36.13 9.96
CA VAL A 204 10.36 -35.46 10.67
C VAL A 204 10.95 -36.38 11.74
N GLY A 205 10.11 -36.99 12.59
CA GLY A 205 10.57 -37.93 13.63
C GLY A 205 11.38 -39.11 13.08
N ASN A 206 10.92 -39.71 11.97
CA ASN A 206 11.62 -40.82 11.33
C ASN A 206 12.91 -40.39 10.63
N LEU A 207 12.93 -39.20 10.04
CA LEU A 207 14.08 -38.69 9.29
C LEU A 207 15.24 -38.24 10.21
N ARG A 208 14.96 -37.93 11.49
CA ARG A 208 15.97 -37.50 12.49
C ARG A 208 17.13 -38.49 12.67
N GLN A 209 16.93 -39.77 12.38
CA GLN A 209 17.98 -40.78 12.53
C GLN A 209 19.08 -40.70 11.47
N TYR A 210 18.85 -39.95 10.38
CA TYR A 210 19.78 -39.85 9.28
C TYR A 210 20.74 -38.66 9.44
N HIS A 211 21.97 -38.86 8.96
CA HIS A 211 22.98 -37.81 8.92
C HIS A 211 22.56 -36.63 8.01
N PRO A 212 22.91 -35.36 8.32
CA PRO A 212 22.51 -34.20 7.52
C PRO A 212 22.87 -34.29 6.03
N GLN A 213 24.03 -34.86 5.69
CA GLN A 213 24.40 -35.09 4.29
C GLN A 213 23.45 -36.06 3.56
N THR A 214 22.88 -37.03 4.27
CA THR A 214 21.86 -37.93 3.72
C THR A 214 20.54 -37.18 3.51
N ILE A 215 20.16 -36.31 4.45
CA ILE A 215 18.98 -35.44 4.32
C ILE A 215 19.09 -34.55 3.07
N ARG A 216 20.24 -33.91 2.84
CA ARG A 216 20.47 -33.10 1.63
C ARG A 216 20.31 -33.91 0.34
N LYS A 217 20.93 -35.09 0.28
CA LYS A 217 20.79 -35.99 -0.88
C LYS A 217 19.34 -36.43 -1.11
N MET A 218 18.61 -36.71 -0.04
CA MET A 218 17.19 -37.04 -0.13
C MET A 218 16.37 -35.84 -0.64
N LEU A 219 16.70 -34.63 -0.19
CA LEU A 219 16.04 -33.41 -0.63
C LEU A 219 16.26 -33.15 -2.13
N ASP A 220 17.48 -33.38 -2.64
CA ASP A 220 17.77 -33.31 -4.07
C ASP A 220 16.95 -34.34 -4.88
N ASN A 221 16.89 -35.58 -4.39
CA ASN A 221 16.15 -36.66 -5.05
C ASN A 221 14.64 -36.39 -5.07
N VAL A 222 14.06 -36.06 -3.92
CA VAL A 222 12.63 -35.72 -3.79
C VAL A 222 12.29 -34.49 -4.63
N GLY A 223 13.17 -33.48 -4.63
CA GLY A 223 13.00 -32.30 -5.48
C GLY A 223 12.98 -32.63 -6.98
N ASN A 224 13.81 -33.56 -7.43
CA ASN A 224 13.80 -34.04 -8.82
C ASN A 224 12.56 -34.86 -9.15
N ASP A 225 12.11 -35.73 -8.25
CA ASP A 225 10.87 -36.48 -8.41
C ASP A 225 9.66 -35.52 -8.51
N LEU A 226 9.57 -34.54 -7.60
CA LEU A 226 8.52 -33.53 -7.61
C LEU A 226 8.48 -32.73 -8.92
N LYS A 227 9.62 -32.40 -9.53
CA LYS A 227 9.64 -31.71 -10.84
C LYS A 227 8.83 -32.48 -11.90
N THR A 228 8.89 -33.81 -11.88
CA THR A 228 8.11 -34.65 -12.81
C THR A 228 6.61 -34.62 -12.49
N PHE A 229 6.25 -34.65 -11.20
CA PHE A 229 4.84 -34.64 -10.77
C PHE A 229 4.15 -33.28 -10.97
N LEU A 230 4.88 -32.18 -10.86
CA LEU A 230 4.31 -30.82 -10.93
C LEU A 230 3.77 -30.45 -12.33
N ASN A 231 4.23 -31.14 -13.40
CA ASN A 231 3.71 -31.02 -14.77
C ASN A 231 3.53 -29.56 -15.25
N GLY A 232 4.59 -28.77 -15.21
CA GLY A 232 4.56 -27.36 -15.64
C GLY A 232 3.92 -26.39 -14.63
N ARG A 233 3.71 -26.81 -13.39
CA ARG A 233 3.32 -25.94 -12.27
C ARG A 233 4.51 -25.63 -11.36
N ALA A 234 4.46 -24.49 -10.68
CA ALA A 234 5.46 -24.14 -9.68
C ALA A 234 5.29 -24.95 -8.39
N LEU A 235 6.43 -25.23 -7.74
CA LEU A 235 6.49 -25.51 -6.30
C LEU A 235 6.85 -24.20 -5.60
N VAL A 236 6.05 -23.83 -4.61
CA VAL A 236 6.18 -22.59 -3.85
C VAL A 236 6.28 -22.93 -2.37
N ILE A 237 7.23 -22.31 -1.68
CA ILE A 237 7.32 -22.35 -0.23
C ILE A 237 6.87 -20.98 0.29
N ALA A 238 5.75 -20.95 1.01
CA ALA A 238 5.20 -19.73 1.59
C ALA A 238 5.38 -19.73 3.12
N LEU A 239 6.16 -18.79 3.63
CA LEU A 239 6.33 -18.51 5.05
C LEU A 239 5.38 -17.37 5.43
N ASP A 240 4.31 -17.70 6.16
CA ASP A 240 3.42 -16.72 6.78
C ASP A 240 3.85 -16.38 8.20
N GLU A 241 3.50 -15.18 8.64
CA GLU A 241 3.97 -14.59 9.89
C GLU A 241 5.50 -14.59 10.07
N ALA A 242 6.25 -14.47 8.97
CA ALA A 242 7.71 -14.59 8.93
C ALA A 242 8.47 -13.64 9.88
N HIS A 243 7.89 -12.48 10.21
CA HIS A 243 8.45 -11.57 11.22
C HIS A 243 8.71 -12.25 12.58
N ILE A 244 7.91 -13.24 12.97
CA ILE A 244 8.12 -14.05 14.20
C ILE A 244 9.46 -14.77 14.17
N ALA A 245 9.88 -15.28 13.00
CA ALA A 245 11.18 -15.92 12.87
C ALA A 245 12.34 -14.94 13.02
N GLU A 246 12.13 -13.63 12.81
CA GLU A 246 13.15 -12.61 13.01
C GLU A 246 13.16 -12.07 14.45
N THR A 247 11.98 -11.86 15.04
CA THR A 247 11.83 -11.16 16.33
C THR A 247 11.72 -12.07 17.54
N ASP A 248 11.30 -13.32 17.37
CA ASP A 248 10.93 -14.19 18.50
C ASP A 248 11.78 -15.47 18.58
N ILE A 249 12.57 -15.80 17.55
CA ILE A 249 13.37 -17.02 17.46
C ILE A 249 14.83 -16.63 17.19
N MET A 250 15.74 -17.04 18.08
CA MET A 250 17.15 -16.64 18.03
C MET A 250 17.34 -15.11 17.91
N HIS A 251 16.40 -14.34 18.47
CA HIS A 251 16.38 -12.89 18.30
C HIS A 251 17.68 -12.27 18.79
N ASP A 252 18.29 -11.42 17.96
CA ASP A 252 19.56 -10.75 18.22
C ASP A 252 20.78 -11.68 18.41
N GLN A 253 20.66 -12.98 18.13
CA GLN A 253 21.74 -13.96 18.30
C GLN A 253 22.58 -14.18 17.06
N LEU A 254 22.08 -13.80 15.88
CA LEU A 254 22.74 -14.00 14.60
C LEU A 254 23.22 -12.68 14.00
N ILE A 255 24.16 -12.77 13.05
CA ILE A 255 24.78 -11.62 12.41
C ILE A 255 24.42 -11.58 10.92
N SER A 256 24.23 -10.38 10.39
CA SER A 256 24.00 -10.16 8.95
C SER A 256 25.10 -10.83 8.09
N PRO A 257 24.73 -11.66 7.08
CA PRO A 257 25.70 -12.26 6.17
C PRO A 257 26.57 -11.23 5.43
N TRP A 258 26.01 -10.04 5.14
CA TRP A 258 26.77 -8.94 4.55
C TRP A 258 27.92 -8.49 5.45
N ALA A 259 27.69 -8.38 6.76
CA ALA A 259 28.69 -7.95 7.73
C ALA A 259 29.83 -8.96 7.87
N ILE A 260 29.49 -10.25 7.85
CA ILE A 260 30.47 -11.35 7.87
C ILE A 260 31.34 -11.30 6.60
N THR A 261 30.71 -11.19 5.43
CA THR A 261 31.40 -11.19 4.12
C THR A 261 32.35 -10.01 3.97
N HIS A 262 31.95 -8.82 4.42
CA HIS A 262 32.72 -7.58 4.26
C HIS A 262 33.65 -7.29 5.45
N LYS A 263 33.73 -8.22 6.42
CA LYS A 263 34.59 -8.11 7.62
C LYS A 263 34.44 -6.77 8.36
N VAL A 264 33.22 -6.27 8.45
CA VAL A 264 32.90 -4.96 9.05
C VAL A 264 33.11 -5.02 10.57
N GLU A 265 33.31 -3.87 11.21
CA GLU A 265 33.35 -3.76 12.67
C GLU A 265 31.97 -4.09 13.24
N LEU A 266 31.89 -5.23 13.96
CA LEU A 266 30.65 -5.81 14.48
C LEU A 266 30.21 -5.19 15.79
N LEU A 267 31.14 -4.57 16.52
CA LEU A 267 30.92 -4.14 17.90
C LEU A 267 30.71 -2.64 18.00
N GLU A 268 29.77 -2.25 18.85
CA GLU A 268 29.66 -0.91 19.38
C GLU A 268 30.80 -0.60 20.36
N ARG A 269 30.95 0.68 20.73
CA ARG A 269 31.93 1.13 21.74
C ARG A 269 31.74 0.47 23.11
N ASN A 270 30.53 0.00 23.41
CA ASN A 270 30.19 -0.71 24.65
C ASN A 270 30.52 -2.22 24.59
N GLY A 271 31.06 -2.73 23.48
CA GLY A 271 31.42 -4.14 23.31
C GLY A 271 30.27 -5.06 22.91
N THR A 272 29.08 -4.53 22.62
CA THR A 272 27.93 -5.33 22.13
C THR A 272 27.89 -5.35 20.60
N ILE A 273 27.27 -6.38 20.00
CA ILE A 273 27.05 -6.41 18.55
C ILE A 273 26.14 -5.25 18.16
N ARG A 274 26.52 -4.50 17.12
CA ARG A 274 25.72 -3.39 16.59
C ARG A 274 24.32 -3.85 16.18
N SER A 275 23.31 -3.11 16.62
CA SER A 275 21.90 -3.45 16.40
C SER A 275 21.54 -3.62 14.92
N ASP A 276 22.09 -2.80 14.02
CA ASP A 276 21.83 -2.86 12.57
C ASP A 276 22.33 -4.16 11.92
N LEU A 277 23.27 -4.85 12.58
CA LEU A 277 23.87 -6.09 12.10
C LEU A 277 23.23 -7.33 12.73
N ARG A 278 22.39 -7.17 13.75
CA ARG A 278 21.73 -8.28 14.44
C ARG A 278 20.61 -8.88 13.59
N ARG A 279 20.43 -10.19 13.69
CA ARG A 279 19.47 -10.98 12.94
C ARG A 279 18.85 -12.05 13.83
N GLY A 280 17.66 -12.51 13.45
CA GLY A 280 17.01 -13.68 14.02
C GLY A 280 17.07 -14.90 13.09
N PHE A 281 16.30 -15.93 13.45
CA PHE A 281 16.20 -17.19 12.70
C PHE A 281 15.67 -17.04 11.26
N LEU A 282 14.98 -15.94 10.92
CA LEU A 282 14.53 -15.66 9.56
C LEU A 282 15.71 -15.65 8.56
N THR A 283 16.91 -15.25 9.01
CA THR A 283 18.12 -15.23 8.17
C THR A 283 18.54 -16.63 7.70
N PRO A 284 18.92 -17.59 8.58
CA PRO A 284 19.28 -18.94 8.14
C PRO A 284 18.09 -19.69 7.51
N LEU A 285 16.84 -19.38 7.93
CA LEU A 285 15.65 -19.93 7.30
C LEU A 285 15.55 -19.53 5.82
N CYS A 286 15.63 -18.23 5.51
CA CYS A 286 15.55 -17.75 4.13
C CYS A 286 16.74 -18.21 3.29
N ALA A 287 17.95 -18.17 3.83
CA ALA A 287 19.14 -18.63 3.14
C ALA A 287 18.98 -20.10 2.69
N THR A 288 18.61 -20.98 3.62
CA THR A 288 18.44 -22.42 3.35
C THR A 288 17.33 -22.69 2.33
N LEU A 289 16.18 -22.01 2.46
CA LEU A 289 15.03 -22.25 1.59
C LEU A 289 15.23 -21.66 0.18
N SER A 290 15.99 -20.58 0.05
CA SER A 290 16.28 -19.96 -1.25
C SER A 290 17.16 -20.84 -2.15
N ASP A 291 17.91 -21.77 -1.56
CA ASP A 291 18.72 -22.74 -2.29
C ASP A 291 17.91 -23.96 -2.78
N MET A 292 16.67 -24.11 -2.32
CA MET A 292 15.79 -25.19 -2.77
C MET A 292 15.22 -24.89 -4.17
N SER A 293 14.84 -25.94 -4.92
CA SER A 293 14.23 -25.82 -6.26
C SER A 293 12.75 -25.33 -6.21
N ALA A 294 12.44 -24.37 -5.34
CA ALA A 294 11.11 -23.80 -5.12
C ALA A 294 11.19 -22.26 -5.09
N THR A 295 10.12 -21.58 -5.51
CA THR A 295 9.99 -20.14 -5.30
C THR A 295 9.69 -19.90 -3.82
N LEU A 296 10.51 -19.09 -3.15
CA LEU A 296 10.31 -18.73 -1.75
C LEU A 296 9.46 -17.47 -1.66
N VAL A 297 8.40 -17.51 -0.87
CA VAL A 297 7.52 -16.36 -0.60
C VAL A 297 7.51 -16.11 0.90
N VAL A 298 7.94 -14.91 1.30
CA VAL A 298 8.05 -14.48 2.70
C VAL A 298 7.00 -13.40 2.96
N LEU A 299 6.04 -13.67 3.84
CA LEU A 299 4.97 -12.75 4.21
C LEU A 299 4.75 -12.76 5.73
N GLY A 300 4.15 -11.70 6.25
CA GLY A 300 3.76 -11.64 7.66
C GLY A 300 2.90 -10.43 7.99
N THR A 301 2.10 -10.52 9.05
CA THR A 301 1.21 -9.45 9.50
C THR A 301 1.98 -8.19 9.85
N SER A 302 3.15 -8.34 10.48
CA SER A 302 4.06 -7.25 10.85
C SER A 302 5.35 -7.25 10.03
N LEU A 303 5.31 -7.78 8.80
CA LEU A 303 6.48 -7.76 7.93
C LEU A 303 6.78 -6.32 7.50
N THR A 304 7.93 -5.82 7.93
CA THR A 304 8.45 -4.49 7.64
C THR A 304 9.30 -4.48 6.37
N LEU A 305 9.65 -3.27 5.91
CA LEU A 305 10.69 -3.12 4.89
C LEU A 305 12.07 -3.56 5.38
N MET A 306 12.33 -3.44 6.69
CA MET A 306 13.56 -3.92 7.32
C MET A 306 13.64 -5.44 7.25
N ASP A 307 12.55 -6.16 7.54
CA ASP A 307 12.50 -7.62 7.40
C ASP A 307 12.75 -8.03 5.95
N ALA A 308 12.13 -7.34 4.98
CA ALA A 308 12.41 -7.59 3.57
C ALA A 308 13.89 -7.34 3.22
N GLN A 309 14.53 -6.35 3.84
CA GLN A 309 15.97 -6.10 3.68
C GLN A 309 16.83 -7.19 4.34
N HIS A 310 16.37 -7.74 5.47
CA HIS A 310 17.02 -8.87 6.13
C HIS A 310 16.95 -10.12 5.27
N VAL A 311 15.78 -10.41 4.67
CA VAL A 311 15.59 -11.48 3.69
C VAL A 311 16.50 -11.29 2.48
N TYR A 312 16.51 -10.09 1.88
CA TYR A 312 17.41 -9.78 0.76
C TYR A 312 18.89 -10.00 1.13
N SER A 313 19.29 -9.57 2.33
CA SER A 313 20.66 -9.79 2.81
C SER A 313 20.96 -11.27 3.10
N ALA A 314 19.95 -12.11 3.36
CA ALA A 314 20.13 -13.51 3.70
C ALA A 314 20.43 -14.39 2.47
N ILE A 315 19.76 -14.13 1.34
CA ILE A 315 19.83 -14.94 0.12
C ILE A 315 20.98 -14.54 -0.83
N GLY A 316 21.73 -13.49 -0.48
CA GLY A 316 22.75 -12.88 -1.33
C GLY A 316 22.18 -11.78 -2.23
N LYS A 317 23.05 -10.88 -2.72
CA LYS A 317 22.69 -9.70 -3.53
C LYS A 317 22.55 -9.88 -5.05
N PRO A 318 22.09 -11.01 -5.65
CA PRO A 318 21.64 -10.98 -7.04
C PRO A 318 20.29 -10.23 -7.11
N ASP A 319 20.30 -9.00 -7.64
CA ASP A 319 19.09 -8.17 -7.78
C ASP A 319 17.99 -8.81 -8.65
N ASP A 320 18.34 -9.82 -9.46
CA ASP A 320 17.42 -10.57 -10.31
C ASP A 320 16.65 -11.69 -9.58
N ARG A 321 17.15 -12.14 -8.42
CA ARG A 321 16.56 -13.23 -7.62
C ARG A 321 15.64 -12.75 -6.50
N PHE A 322 15.69 -11.48 -6.13
CA PHE A 322 14.81 -10.94 -5.08
C PHE A 322 13.73 -10.03 -5.66
N ALA A 323 12.47 -10.28 -5.31
CA ALA A 323 11.37 -9.40 -5.65
C ALA A 323 10.68 -8.89 -4.39
N LYS A 324 10.33 -7.60 -4.37
CA LYS A 324 9.53 -7.00 -3.31
C LYS A 324 8.14 -6.64 -3.83
N VAL A 325 7.11 -7.28 -3.29
CA VAL A 325 5.71 -6.99 -3.57
C VAL A 325 5.18 -6.10 -2.47
N THR A 326 4.89 -4.84 -2.81
CA THR A 326 4.43 -3.83 -1.83
C THR A 326 3.13 -3.15 -2.24
N SER A 327 2.79 -3.18 -3.53
CA SER A 327 1.60 -2.52 -4.04
C SER A 327 0.42 -3.50 -3.98
N PHE A 328 -0.33 -3.41 -2.89
CA PHE A 328 -1.57 -4.15 -2.70
C PHE A 328 -2.77 -3.34 -3.16
N PRO A 329 -3.76 -3.98 -3.82
CA PRO A 329 -5.00 -3.32 -4.15
C PRO A 329 -5.80 -3.00 -2.89
N SER A 330 -6.60 -1.94 -2.96
CA SER A 330 -7.57 -1.54 -1.95
C SER A 330 -8.96 -1.47 -2.56
N CYS A 331 -9.98 -1.84 -1.78
CA CYS A 331 -11.39 -1.76 -2.17
C CYS A 331 -11.85 -0.30 -2.22
N ASP A 332 -12.40 0.10 -3.36
CA ASP A 332 -13.26 1.28 -3.48
C ASP A 332 -14.72 0.96 -3.09
N GLU A 333 -15.59 1.97 -3.12
CA GLU A 333 -16.99 1.85 -2.68
C GLU A 333 -17.81 0.87 -3.53
N LEU A 334 -17.55 0.80 -4.84
CA LEU A 334 -18.22 -0.13 -5.74
C LEU A 334 -17.76 -1.56 -5.48
N GLN A 335 -16.47 -1.73 -5.17
CA GLN A 335 -15.85 -3.02 -4.92
C GLN A 335 -16.26 -3.63 -3.59
N VAL A 336 -16.63 -2.83 -2.58
CA VAL A 336 -17.15 -3.33 -1.29
C VAL A 336 -18.36 -4.23 -1.51
N GLU A 337 -19.36 -3.77 -2.26
CA GLU A 337 -20.57 -4.55 -2.55
C GLU A 337 -20.28 -5.76 -3.43
N LEU A 338 -19.48 -5.58 -4.48
CA LEU A 338 -19.10 -6.67 -5.35
C LEU A 338 -18.35 -7.79 -4.61
N LEU A 339 -17.46 -7.44 -3.69
CA LEU A 339 -16.72 -8.42 -2.91
C LEU A 339 -17.63 -9.14 -1.91
N LEU A 340 -18.45 -8.39 -1.18
CA LEU A 340 -19.36 -8.96 -0.19
C LEU A 340 -20.39 -9.87 -0.86
N GLY A 341 -20.98 -9.39 -1.95
CA GLY A 341 -21.94 -10.14 -2.77
C GLY A 341 -21.34 -11.29 -3.57
N LYS A 342 -20.02 -11.47 -3.59
CA LYS A 342 -19.38 -12.71 -4.08
C LYS A 342 -19.20 -13.74 -2.95
N ILE A 343 -19.04 -13.30 -1.70
CA ILE A 343 -18.80 -14.17 -0.55
C ILE A 343 -20.12 -14.68 0.04
N ILE A 344 -21.10 -13.79 0.20
CA ILE A 344 -22.42 -14.10 0.77
C ILE A 344 -23.53 -13.57 -0.15
N ASP A 345 -24.74 -14.05 0.07
CA ASP A 345 -25.90 -13.55 -0.67
C ASP A 345 -26.44 -12.27 -0.05
N ILE A 346 -26.13 -11.12 -0.66
CA ILE A 346 -26.67 -9.81 -0.30
C ILE A 346 -27.79 -9.35 -1.26
N SER A 347 -28.42 -10.28 -2.02
CA SER A 347 -29.59 -9.91 -2.82
C SER A 347 -30.62 -9.21 -1.93
N ASP A 348 -31.27 -8.20 -2.48
CA ASP A 348 -32.34 -7.47 -1.82
C ASP A 348 -31.89 -6.66 -0.59
N CYS A 349 -30.59 -6.41 -0.46
CA CYS A 349 -30.01 -5.51 0.53
C CYS A 349 -29.34 -4.30 -0.12
N GLU A 350 -29.34 -3.18 0.56
CA GLU A 350 -28.63 -1.96 0.18
C GLU A 350 -27.63 -1.58 1.27
N ILE A 351 -26.39 -1.28 0.90
CA ILE A 351 -25.42 -0.71 1.83
C ILE A 351 -25.46 0.82 1.67
N PRO A 352 -25.79 1.59 2.73
CA PRO A 352 -25.78 3.05 2.66
C PRO A 352 -24.42 3.61 2.20
N PRO A 353 -24.38 4.69 1.39
CA PRO A 353 -23.14 5.28 0.89
C PRO A 353 -22.11 5.64 1.98
N GLU A 354 -22.59 6.11 3.14
CA GLU A 354 -21.73 6.40 4.30
C GLU A 354 -20.99 5.15 4.80
N LYS A 355 -21.71 4.03 4.92
CA LYS A 355 -21.14 2.74 5.36
C LYS A 355 -20.17 2.22 4.30
N LYS A 356 -20.50 2.30 3.00
CA LYS A 356 -19.57 1.94 1.91
C LYS A 356 -18.26 2.70 2.01
N ARG A 357 -18.33 4.02 2.21
CA ARG A 357 -17.14 4.88 2.36
C ARG A 357 -16.25 4.42 3.51
N ARG A 358 -16.82 4.09 4.67
CA ARG A 358 -16.06 3.59 5.84
C ARG A 358 -15.43 2.21 5.63
N LEU A 359 -16.05 1.37 4.79
CA LEU A 359 -15.59 0.02 4.46
C LEU A 359 -14.56 -0.03 3.32
N ARG A 360 -14.19 1.11 2.74
CA ARG A 360 -13.10 1.21 1.75
C ARG A 360 -11.76 0.86 2.38
N GLY A 361 -10.84 0.35 1.56
CA GLY A 361 -9.49 0.01 1.98
C GLY A 361 -9.23 -1.49 1.93
N ARG A 362 -8.77 -2.06 3.05
CA ARG A 362 -8.36 -3.47 3.12
C ARG A 362 -9.53 -4.47 2.99
N PHE A 363 -9.29 -5.59 2.30
CA PHE A 363 -10.26 -6.67 2.11
C PHE A 363 -10.76 -7.31 3.42
N ARG A 364 -10.00 -7.18 4.51
CA ARG A 364 -10.37 -7.73 5.83
C ARG A 364 -11.73 -7.19 6.33
N PHE A 365 -12.13 -5.98 5.95
CA PHE A 365 -13.43 -5.43 6.35
C PHE A 365 -14.58 -6.33 5.88
N THR A 366 -14.55 -6.78 4.63
CA THR A 366 -15.59 -7.65 4.09
C THR A 366 -15.64 -9.01 4.80
N THR A 367 -14.49 -9.63 5.08
CA THR A 367 -14.45 -10.88 5.86
C THR A 367 -14.90 -10.69 7.30
N SER A 368 -14.68 -9.51 7.88
CA SER A 368 -15.16 -9.20 9.24
C SER A 368 -16.68 -9.11 9.28
N ILE A 369 -17.34 -8.57 8.25
CA ILE A 369 -18.80 -8.53 8.16
C ILE A 369 -19.37 -9.96 8.14
N VAL A 370 -18.78 -10.85 7.35
CA VAL A 370 -19.20 -12.27 7.29
C VAL A 370 -19.03 -12.95 8.65
N ASN A 371 -17.93 -12.69 9.35
CA ASN A 371 -17.73 -13.17 10.72
C ASN A 371 -18.80 -12.66 11.68
N GLU A 372 -19.21 -11.40 11.56
CA GLU A 372 -20.29 -10.85 12.39
C GLU A 372 -21.64 -11.52 12.06
N ILE A 373 -21.99 -11.68 10.78
CA ILE A 373 -23.23 -12.39 10.36
C ILE A 373 -23.27 -13.81 10.95
N ILE A 374 -22.16 -14.53 10.91
CA ILE A 374 -22.03 -15.89 11.49
C ILE A 374 -22.32 -15.89 12.99
N LYS A 375 -21.98 -14.82 13.73
CA LYS A 375 -22.21 -14.72 15.18
C LYS A 375 -23.67 -14.44 15.53
N TYR A 376 -24.39 -13.69 14.69
CA TYR A 376 -25.76 -13.25 15.00
C TYR A 376 -26.80 -14.38 14.89
N GLY A 377 -26.51 -15.47 14.19
CA GLY A 377 -27.40 -16.64 14.08
C GLY A 377 -28.77 -16.29 13.49
N HIS A 378 -29.72 -17.24 13.55
CA HIS A 378 -31.09 -17.00 13.07
C HIS A 378 -31.83 -16.05 14.01
N SER A 379 -31.76 -14.75 13.73
CA SER A 379 -32.61 -13.75 14.36
C SER A 379 -33.95 -13.63 13.62
N SER A 380 -34.99 -13.15 14.32
CA SER A 380 -36.27 -12.80 13.70
C SER A 380 -36.22 -11.50 12.89
N GLN A 381 -35.03 -10.91 12.75
CA GLN A 381 -34.81 -9.65 12.04
C GLN A 381 -34.82 -9.89 10.53
N SER A 382 -35.09 -8.84 9.78
CA SER A 382 -34.98 -8.86 8.33
C SER A 382 -33.52 -9.03 7.88
N LYS A 383 -33.33 -9.53 6.65
CA LYS A 383 -32.00 -9.66 6.03
C LYS A 383 -31.24 -8.31 6.02
N GLN A 384 -31.92 -7.20 5.75
CA GLN A 384 -31.32 -5.87 5.78
C GLN A 384 -30.83 -5.48 7.19
N GLU A 385 -31.65 -5.68 8.23
CA GLU A 385 -31.28 -5.36 9.61
C GLU A 385 -30.06 -6.16 10.09
N ILE A 386 -30.01 -7.46 9.77
CA ILE A 386 -28.86 -8.32 10.12
C ILE A 386 -27.59 -7.80 9.43
N LEU A 387 -27.68 -7.43 8.15
CA LEU A 387 -26.54 -6.89 7.41
C LEU A 387 -26.07 -5.55 8.01
N ASP A 388 -27.00 -4.66 8.32
CA ASP A 388 -26.70 -3.35 8.90
C ASP A 388 -26.00 -3.46 10.26
N GLU A 389 -26.49 -4.33 11.15
CA GLU A 389 -25.90 -4.59 12.46
C GLU A 389 -24.50 -5.23 12.33
N ALA A 390 -24.33 -6.18 11.40
CA ALA A 390 -23.03 -6.81 11.14
C ALA A 390 -22.00 -5.80 10.62
N ILE A 391 -22.41 -4.88 9.74
CA ILE A 391 -21.56 -3.80 9.26
C ILE A 391 -21.17 -2.86 10.41
N ASP A 392 -22.14 -2.43 11.22
CA ASP A 392 -21.89 -1.50 12.32
C ASP A 392 -20.98 -2.11 13.39
N SER A 393 -21.21 -3.39 13.73
CA SER A 393 -20.33 -4.17 14.62
C SER A 393 -18.91 -4.29 14.04
N SER A 394 -18.78 -4.61 12.75
CA SER A 394 -17.48 -4.73 12.08
C SER A 394 -16.71 -3.40 12.05
N ILE A 395 -17.38 -2.29 11.75
CA ILE A 395 -16.80 -0.94 11.79
C ILE A 395 -16.33 -0.61 13.20
N LYS A 396 -17.18 -0.85 14.21
CA LYS A 396 -16.83 -0.58 15.61
C LYS A 396 -15.60 -1.37 16.07
N ASN A 397 -15.59 -2.69 15.84
CA ASN A 397 -14.46 -3.56 16.19
C ASN A 397 -13.17 -3.12 15.48
N SER A 398 -13.27 -2.70 14.22
CA SER A 398 -12.13 -2.17 13.46
C SER A 398 -11.62 -0.86 14.06
N LYS A 399 -12.51 0.08 14.42
CA LYS A 399 -12.13 1.34 15.08
C LYS A 399 -11.40 1.08 16.39
N ASP A 400 -11.91 0.15 17.21
CA ASP A 400 -11.32 -0.16 18.51
C ASP A 400 -9.91 -0.73 18.38
N LEU A 401 -9.68 -1.61 17.40
CA LEU A 401 -8.34 -2.13 17.10
C LEU A 401 -7.38 -1.03 16.62
N ILE A 402 -7.82 -0.20 15.67
CA ILE A 402 -7.03 0.93 15.15
C ILE A 402 -6.70 1.90 16.29
N ARG A 403 -7.68 2.19 17.15
CA ARG A 403 -7.53 3.10 18.28
C ARG A 403 -6.45 2.63 19.24
N ASN A 404 -6.45 1.33 19.56
CA ASN A 404 -5.41 0.74 20.39
C ASN A 404 -4.01 0.92 19.77
N ASN A 405 -3.89 0.79 18.45
CA ASN A 405 -2.61 0.97 17.74
C ASN A 405 -2.17 2.45 17.71
N VAL A 406 -3.08 3.37 17.41
CA VAL A 406 -2.84 4.83 17.45
C VAL A 406 -2.43 5.26 18.85
N HIS A 407 -3.13 4.77 19.88
CA HIS A 407 -2.84 5.11 21.27
C HIS A 407 -1.43 4.65 21.71
N LYS A 408 -1.03 3.41 21.37
CA LYS A 408 0.33 2.90 21.64
C LYS A 408 1.42 3.80 21.05
N LEU A 409 1.20 4.29 19.83
CA LEU A 409 2.12 5.19 19.15
C LEU A 409 2.15 6.58 19.80
N LEU A 410 1.00 7.16 20.14
CA LEU A 410 0.94 8.46 20.79
C LEU A 410 1.53 8.46 22.21
N VAL A 411 1.37 7.37 22.97
CA VAL A 411 1.96 7.24 24.33
C VAL A 411 3.50 7.17 24.27
N SER A 412 4.06 6.59 23.22
CA SER A 412 5.51 6.51 23.02
C SER A 412 6.12 7.79 22.42
N ASP A 413 5.30 8.76 22.00
CA ASP A 413 5.70 9.97 21.29
C ASP A 413 6.22 11.10 22.19
N LYS A 414 7.36 10.88 22.85
CA LYS A 414 7.95 11.88 23.76
C LYS A 414 8.28 13.22 23.09
N ALA A 415 8.63 13.20 21.80
CA ALA A 415 9.02 14.40 21.04
C ALA A 415 7.83 15.09 20.33
N GLY A 416 6.63 14.49 20.37
CA GLY A 416 5.47 15.00 19.63
C GLY A 416 5.64 14.91 18.11
N MET A 417 6.46 13.96 17.61
CA MET A 417 6.71 13.76 16.17
C MET A 417 5.59 12.93 15.52
N ILE A 418 5.17 11.85 16.18
CA ILE A 418 4.08 10.99 15.69
C ILE A 418 2.78 11.79 15.66
N LYS A 419 2.50 12.54 16.73
CA LYS A 419 1.34 13.42 16.86
C LYS A 419 1.30 14.46 15.75
N HIS A 420 2.42 15.12 15.48
CA HIS A 420 2.52 16.09 14.39
C HIS A 420 2.35 15.44 13.01
N LEU A 421 2.94 14.26 12.79
CA LEU A 421 2.79 13.52 11.54
C LEU A 421 1.34 13.06 11.30
N PHE A 422 0.66 12.53 12.32
CA PHE A 422 -0.75 12.18 12.24
C PHE A 422 -1.62 13.42 11.95
N SER A 423 -1.35 14.56 12.59
CA SER A 423 -2.02 15.82 12.26
C SER A 423 -1.86 16.19 10.79
N ARG A 424 -0.65 16.06 10.23
CA ARG A 424 -0.38 16.30 8.79
C ARG A 424 -1.12 15.30 7.90
N MET A 425 -1.13 14.02 8.26
CA MET A 425 -1.82 12.97 7.50
C MET A 425 -3.34 13.19 7.47
N VAL A 426 -3.94 13.55 8.60
CA VAL A 426 -5.39 13.85 8.68
C VAL A 426 -5.72 15.06 7.80
N ILE A 427 -4.98 16.17 7.90
CA ILE A 427 -5.19 17.35 7.04
C ILE A 427 -5.03 16.99 5.56
N ALA A 428 -4.01 16.20 5.22
CA ALA A 428 -3.77 15.78 3.84
C ALA A 428 -4.89 14.88 3.29
N ASP A 429 -5.43 13.98 4.11
CA ASP A 429 -6.60 13.18 3.74
C ASP A 429 -7.82 14.06 3.50
N LYS A 430 -8.11 14.99 4.41
CA LYS A 430 -9.20 15.95 4.27
C LYS A 430 -9.10 16.80 3.00
N LEU A 431 -7.89 17.07 2.50
CA LEU A 431 -7.66 17.84 1.27
C LEU A 431 -7.64 17.00 -0.02
N LYS A 432 -7.14 15.77 0.03
CA LYS A 432 -6.83 14.93 -1.15
C LYS A 432 -7.25 13.45 -1.03
N SER A 433 -8.12 13.09 -0.09
CA SER A 433 -8.67 11.74 0.16
C SER A 433 -7.58 10.66 0.17
N GLY A 434 -6.59 10.83 1.06
CA GLY A 434 -5.56 9.84 1.30
C GLY A 434 -4.54 9.67 0.18
N LYS A 435 -4.48 10.57 -0.81
CA LYS A 435 -3.54 10.44 -1.95
C LYS A 435 -2.13 10.98 -1.67
N VAL A 436 -1.94 11.70 -0.57
CA VAL A 436 -0.65 12.29 -0.19
C VAL A 436 0.24 11.25 0.48
N ALA A 437 1.42 11.07 -0.07
CA ALA A 437 2.46 10.21 0.48
C ALA A 437 3.33 11.00 1.46
N PHE A 438 3.76 10.35 2.54
CA PHE A 438 4.69 10.88 3.54
C PHE A 438 5.95 10.03 3.56
N ALA A 439 7.11 10.68 3.57
CA ALA A 439 8.40 9.99 3.66
C ALA A 439 8.45 9.12 4.93
N GLN A 440 9.06 7.95 4.81
CA GLN A 440 9.28 7.07 5.94
C GLN A 440 10.32 7.66 6.89
N LEU A 441 10.13 7.40 8.18
CA LEU A 441 11.14 7.60 9.22
C LEU A 441 11.63 6.21 9.62
N GLU A 442 12.95 5.96 9.57
CA GLU A 442 13.53 4.63 9.81
C GLU A 442 13.13 4.02 11.17
N GLU A 443 12.86 4.85 12.17
CA GLU A 443 12.51 4.43 13.53
C GLU A 443 11.02 4.05 13.72
N LEU A 444 10.16 4.32 12.74
CA LEU A 444 8.72 4.12 12.84
C LEU A 444 8.24 3.25 11.69
N ASP A 445 7.36 2.28 11.95
CA ASP A 445 6.72 1.49 10.90
C ASP A 445 5.20 1.48 11.08
N PHE A 446 4.51 2.42 10.44
CA PHE A 446 3.04 2.51 10.50
C PHE A 446 2.32 1.42 9.69
N VAL A 447 3.04 0.64 8.87
CA VAL A 447 2.50 -0.52 8.15
C VAL A 447 2.23 -1.65 9.14
N ASN A 448 3.14 -1.85 10.10
CA ASN A 448 2.99 -2.82 11.18
C ASN A 448 1.80 -2.52 12.11
N TYR A 449 1.57 -1.25 12.41
CA TYR A 449 0.38 -0.82 13.17
C TYR A 449 -0.91 -0.85 12.34
N ALA A 450 -0.82 -1.26 11.09
CA ALA A 450 -1.91 -1.33 10.12
C ALA A 450 -2.64 0.00 9.92
N LEU A 451 -1.88 1.09 9.95
CA LEU A 451 -2.36 2.47 9.78
C LEU A 451 -2.08 2.99 8.37
N CYS A 452 -0.93 2.66 7.80
CA CYS A 452 -0.50 3.15 6.48
C CYS A 452 -0.28 2.00 5.49
N ALA A 453 -0.56 2.26 4.21
CA ALA A 453 -0.05 1.45 3.10
C ALA A 453 1.30 2.00 2.64
N LEU A 454 2.06 1.16 1.91
CA LEU A 454 3.30 1.58 1.26
C LEU A 454 3.06 1.94 -0.20
N ARG A 455 3.71 3.02 -0.63
CA ARG A 455 3.80 3.41 -2.03
C ARG A 455 5.25 3.67 -2.37
N LYS A 456 5.82 2.94 -3.33
CA LYS A 456 7.13 3.29 -3.90
C LYS A 456 6.97 4.52 -4.78
N ASP A 457 7.79 5.53 -4.55
CA ASP A 457 7.88 6.75 -5.36
C ASP A 457 9.37 7.02 -5.61
N ASN A 458 9.82 6.89 -6.86
CA ASN A 458 11.23 6.82 -7.25
C ASN A 458 11.96 5.69 -6.49
N ASP A 459 13.11 5.98 -5.85
CA ASP A 459 13.94 4.99 -5.15
C ASP A 459 13.50 4.70 -3.70
N ASP A 460 12.42 5.34 -3.21
CA ASP A 460 12.04 5.28 -1.79
C ASP A 460 10.57 4.88 -1.56
N TYR A 461 10.29 4.40 -0.35
CA TYR A 461 8.96 4.00 0.12
C TYR A 461 8.32 5.08 0.97
N HIS A 462 7.07 5.39 0.66
CA HIS A 462 6.29 6.39 1.36
C HIS A 462 5.04 5.79 1.98
N TRP A 463 4.61 6.37 3.10
CA TRP A 463 3.36 6.05 3.77
C TRP A 463 2.18 6.79 3.17
N VAL A 464 1.09 6.05 3.00
CA VAL A 464 -0.18 6.59 2.52
C VAL A 464 -1.29 6.12 3.46
N THR A 465 -2.06 7.06 3.99
CA THR A 465 -3.26 6.77 4.78
C THR A 465 -4.48 6.89 3.88
N ASP A 466 -4.88 5.78 3.27
CA ASP A 466 -5.94 5.71 2.26
C ASP A 466 -7.25 5.07 2.78
N GLU A 467 -7.34 4.80 4.09
CA GLU A 467 -8.54 4.21 4.72
C GLU A 467 -9.28 5.26 5.56
N PRO A 468 -10.54 5.60 5.21
CA PRO A 468 -11.30 6.62 5.93
C PRO A 468 -11.45 6.34 7.43
N ILE A 469 -11.66 5.07 7.81
CA ILE A 469 -11.79 4.67 9.21
C ILE A 469 -10.50 4.88 10.02
N VAL A 470 -9.33 4.75 9.40
CA VAL A 470 -8.05 5.02 10.05
C VAL A 470 -7.91 6.50 10.33
N VAL A 471 -8.23 7.34 9.34
CA VAL A 471 -8.16 8.80 9.47
C VAL A 471 -9.13 9.29 10.55
N GLU A 472 -10.35 8.76 10.58
CA GLU A 472 -11.35 9.09 11.59
C GLU A 472 -10.85 8.79 13.01
N VAL A 473 -10.27 7.61 13.23
CA VAL A 473 -9.72 7.23 14.54
C VAL A 473 -8.49 8.07 14.91
N MET A 474 -7.60 8.36 13.94
CA MET A 474 -6.47 9.27 14.16
C MET A 474 -6.97 10.66 14.59
N GLU A 475 -7.99 11.20 13.92
CA GLU A 475 -8.60 12.49 14.26
C GLU A 475 -9.18 12.47 15.68
N GLU A 476 -9.94 11.43 16.04
CA GLU A 476 -10.52 11.25 17.39
C GLU A 476 -9.44 11.21 18.49
N GLU A 477 -8.37 10.42 18.29
CA GLU A 477 -7.30 10.26 19.28
C GLU A 477 -6.39 11.48 19.38
N LEU A 478 -6.16 12.18 18.27
CA LEU A 478 -5.49 13.49 18.28
C LEU A 478 -6.29 14.49 19.13
N LYS A 479 -7.61 14.58 18.93
CA LYS A 479 -8.48 15.45 19.73
C LYS A 479 -8.41 15.10 21.23
N ARG A 480 -8.50 13.82 21.58
CA ARG A 480 -8.42 13.33 22.97
C ARG A 480 -7.06 13.59 23.63
N SER A 481 -5.97 13.41 22.90
CA SER A 481 -4.61 13.60 23.40
C SER A 481 -4.18 15.07 23.47
N GLY A 482 -5.08 16.02 23.18
CA GLY A 482 -4.81 17.45 23.13
C GLY A 482 -3.86 17.80 21.99
N ALA A 483 -4.29 17.57 20.75
CA ALA A 483 -3.53 17.83 19.52
C ALA A 483 -2.86 19.22 19.49
N ASP A 484 -1.89 19.37 18.59
CA ASP A 484 -1.27 20.66 18.29
C ASP A 484 -2.35 21.75 18.08
N HIS A 485 -2.21 22.90 18.74
CA HIS A 485 -3.20 23.98 18.69
C HIS A 485 -3.43 24.44 17.24
N ASP A 486 -2.36 24.57 16.46
CA ASP A 486 -2.41 24.93 15.05
C ASP A 486 -3.25 23.92 14.24
N TYR A 487 -3.10 22.63 14.52
CA TYR A 487 -3.88 21.58 13.85
C TYR A 487 -5.37 21.67 14.19
N MET A 488 -5.71 21.82 15.47
CA MET A 488 -7.11 21.89 15.89
C MET A 488 -7.82 23.09 15.28
N GLU A 489 -7.16 24.25 15.29
CA GLU A 489 -7.65 25.47 14.67
C GLU A 489 -7.88 25.29 13.16
N TYR A 490 -6.88 24.77 12.43
CA TYR A 490 -7.01 24.57 10.99
C TYR A 490 -8.08 23.54 10.63
N LEU A 491 -8.20 22.46 11.41
CA LEU A 491 -9.19 21.42 11.15
C LEU A 491 -10.63 21.92 11.37
N GLU A 492 -10.88 22.66 12.45
CA GLU A 492 -12.21 23.23 12.74
C GLU A 492 -12.63 24.23 11.66
N GLN A 493 -11.72 25.15 11.30
CA GLN A 493 -11.94 26.10 10.23
C GLN A 493 -12.18 25.40 8.88
N PHE A 494 -11.42 24.35 8.58
CA PHE A 494 -11.58 23.58 7.35
C PHE A 494 -12.91 22.84 7.26
N ASN A 495 -13.34 22.18 8.35
CA ASN A 495 -14.63 21.49 8.36
C ASN A 495 -15.79 22.47 8.16
N SER A 496 -15.69 23.69 8.70
CA SER A 496 -16.65 24.79 8.42
C SER A 496 -16.67 25.17 6.94
N ILE A 497 -15.50 25.29 6.31
CA ILE A 497 -15.37 25.59 4.87
C ILE A 497 -15.98 24.47 4.01
N LEU A 498 -15.74 23.20 4.36
CA LEU A 498 -16.28 22.04 3.65
C LEU A 498 -17.79 21.93 3.69
N ASN A 499 -18.42 22.18 4.83
CA ASN A 499 -19.88 22.15 4.96
C ASN A 499 -20.56 23.15 4.00
N ASN A 500 -19.86 24.23 3.63
CA ASN A 500 -20.32 25.25 2.69
C ASN A 500 -19.93 24.95 1.23
N LEU A 501 -19.11 23.93 0.96
CA LEU A 501 -18.58 23.60 -0.37
C LEU A 501 -19.48 22.65 -1.18
N GLY A 502 -20.31 21.85 -0.50
CA GLY A 502 -21.04 20.75 -1.12
C GLY A 502 -20.13 19.55 -1.41
N ALA A 503 -20.73 18.37 -1.60
CA ALA A 503 -20.01 17.17 -2.03
C ALA A 503 -20.15 17.01 -3.55
N THR A 504 -19.05 16.69 -4.24
CA THR A 504 -19.07 16.32 -5.66
C THR A 504 -19.15 14.80 -5.82
N SER A 505 -19.81 14.33 -6.88
CA SER A 505 -19.90 12.92 -7.26
C SER A 505 -18.66 12.42 -8.03
N SER A 506 -17.82 13.33 -8.53
CA SER A 506 -16.69 12.99 -9.39
C SER A 506 -15.43 12.56 -8.61
N THR A 507 -14.60 11.74 -9.27
CA THR A 507 -13.31 11.27 -8.73
C THR A 507 -12.22 12.35 -8.73
N ARG A 508 -12.41 13.40 -9.54
CA ARG A 508 -11.78 14.75 -9.45
C ARG A 508 -12.76 15.73 -8.81
N GLY A 509 -12.31 16.90 -8.37
CA GLY A 509 -13.11 17.78 -7.49
C GLY A 509 -12.92 17.42 -6.02
N GLN A 510 -11.71 16.98 -5.66
CA GLN A 510 -11.30 16.84 -4.26
C GLN A 510 -11.44 18.18 -3.53
N PRO A 511 -11.59 18.21 -2.19
CA PRO A 511 -11.73 19.45 -1.43
C PRO A 511 -10.69 20.52 -1.79
N PHE A 512 -9.43 20.14 -1.99
CA PHE A 512 -8.39 21.06 -2.43
C PHE A 512 -8.64 21.65 -3.83
N GLU A 513 -9.10 20.84 -4.77
CA GLU A 513 -9.39 21.28 -6.15
C GLU A 513 -10.60 22.23 -6.17
N LEU A 514 -11.64 21.93 -5.40
CA LEU A 514 -12.80 22.82 -5.24
C LEU A 514 -12.39 24.17 -4.65
N LEU A 515 -11.49 24.16 -3.67
CA LEU A 515 -10.92 25.38 -3.10
C LEU A 515 -10.09 26.17 -4.11
N VAL A 516 -9.35 25.49 -4.99
CA VAL A 516 -8.66 26.13 -6.12
C VAL A 516 -9.66 26.78 -7.08
N TYR A 517 -10.72 26.06 -7.46
CA TYR A 517 -11.73 26.63 -8.37
C TYR A 517 -12.45 27.82 -7.75
N ARG A 518 -12.77 27.78 -6.45
CA ARG A 518 -13.33 28.94 -5.74
C ARG A 518 -12.35 30.09 -5.67
N SER A 519 -11.07 29.81 -5.42
CA SER A 519 -10.03 30.84 -5.39
C SER A 519 -9.89 31.54 -6.75
N LEU A 520 -10.01 30.78 -7.85
CA LEU A 520 -10.00 31.32 -9.21
C LEU A 520 -11.19 32.28 -9.46
N LYS A 521 -12.39 31.97 -8.96
CA LYS A 521 -13.57 32.84 -9.13
C LYS A 521 -13.41 34.23 -8.52
N ARG A 522 -12.56 34.39 -7.50
CA ARG A 522 -12.29 35.68 -6.84
C ARG A 522 -11.66 36.70 -7.79
N PHE A 523 -11.05 36.22 -8.87
CA PHE A 523 -10.46 37.04 -9.92
C PHE A 523 -11.43 37.30 -11.09
N ASN A 524 -12.71 36.93 -10.98
CA ASN A 524 -13.68 37.21 -12.03
C ASN A 524 -13.78 38.72 -12.30
N GLY A 525 -13.79 39.10 -13.58
CA GLY A 525 -13.81 40.49 -14.03
C GLY A 525 -12.43 41.13 -14.19
N TYR A 526 -11.36 40.47 -13.75
CA TYR A 526 -9.99 40.95 -13.98
C TYR A 526 -9.51 40.61 -15.39
N LEU A 527 -8.82 41.55 -16.04
CA LEU A 527 -8.06 41.26 -17.26
C LEU A 527 -6.91 40.31 -16.93
N LEU A 528 -6.60 39.38 -17.85
CA LEU A 528 -5.55 38.39 -17.61
C LEU A 528 -4.19 39.06 -17.30
N ARG A 529 -3.82 40.11 -18.05
CA ARG A 529 -2.58 40.87 -17.78
C ARG A 529 -2.47 41.47 -16.37
N ASP A 530 -3.60 41.69 -15.69
CA ASP A 530 -3.67 42.35 -14.38
C ASP A 530 -3.69 41.34 -13.22
N LEU A 531 -3.81 40.03 -13.53
CA LEU A 531 -3.79 38.96 -12.53
C LEU A 531 -2.44 38.93 -11.81
N PRO A 532 -2.40 38.87 -10.46
CA PRO A 532 -1.16 38.96 -9.70
C PRO A 532 -0.11 37.91 -10.09
N PHE A 533 -0.53 36.69 -10.37
CA PHE A 533 0.36 35.59 -10.78
C PHE A 533 0.82 35.65 -12.25
N LEU A 534 0.39 36.65 -13.02
CA LEU A 534 0.85 36.91 -14.39
C LEU A 534 1.75 38.15 -14.51
N LYS A 535 1.83 39.00 -13.48
CA LYS A 535 2.51 40.31 -13.53
C LYS A 535 3.99 40.23 -13.90
N ASP A 536 4.67 39.18 -13.47
CA ASP A 536 6.12 39.02 -13.68
C ASP A 536 6.49 38.33 -15.01
N ILE A 537 5.49 37.89 -15.79
CA ILE A 537 5.72 37.24 -17.08
C ILE A 537 5.94 38.31 -18.16
N LYS A 538 7.16 38.32 -18.73
CA LYS A 538 7.49 39.21 -19.84
C LYS A 538 6.85 38.73 -21.14
N ASN A 539 6.41 39.69 -21.97
CA ASN A 539 5.89 39.44 -23.32
C ASN A 539 4.65 38.54 -23.36
N LEU A 540 3.64 38.82 -22.53
CA LEU A 540 2.35 38.13 -22.62
C LEU A 540 1.75 38.25 -24.04
N PRO A 541 1.13 37.18 -24.57
CA PRO A 541 0.42 37.21 -25.84
C PRO A 541 -0.63 38.31 -25.91
N GLU A 542 -0.92 38.80 -27.12
CA GLU A 542 -1.80 39.96 -27.32
C GLU A 542 -3.20 39.70 -26.77
N TRP A 543 -3.71 38.48 -26.90
CA TRP A 543 -5.04 38.10 -26.41
C TRP A 543 -5.17 38.23 -24.88
N CYS A 544 -4.09 38.05 -24.11
CA CYS A 544 -4.09 38.22 -22.65
C CYS A 544 -4.30 39.68 -22.22
N LYS A 545 -4.09 40.66 -23.10
CA LYS A 545 -4.31 42.08 -22.78
C LYS A 545 -5.78 42.48 -22.76
N TYR A 546 -6.63 41.69 -23.42
CA TYR A 546 -8.06 41.99 -23.61
C TYR A 546 -8.98 40.91 -23.04
N ALA A 547 -8.49 39.68 -22.87
CA ALA A 547 -9.25 38.62 -22.24
C ALA A 547 -9.47 38.89 -20.75
N THR A 548 -10.69 38.61 -20.29
CA THR A 548 -11.10 38.75 -18.90
C THR A 548 -11.34 37.37 -18.31
N LEU A 549 -10.81 37.12 -17.12
CA LEU A 549 -11.16 35.91 -16.39
C LEU A 549 -12.61 36.00 -15.93
N ASN A 550 -13.42 35.01 -16.30
CA ASN A 550 -14.81 34.94 -15.89
C ASN A 550 -15.23 33.47 -15.80
N VAL A 551 -15.37 32.96 -14.58
CA VAL A 551 -15.85 31.60 -14.27
C VAL A 551 -17.09 31.73 -13.39
N THR A 552 -18.26 31.70 -14.00
CA THR A 552 -19.55 31.84 -13.30
C THR A 552 -20.03 30.50 -12.76
N LYS A 553 -19.94 29.42 -13.55
CA LYS A 553 -20.37 28.07 -13.18
C LYS A 553 -19.18 27.11 -13.12
N VAL A 554 -19.16 26.22 -12.12
CA VAL A 554 -18.18 25.14 -11.96
C VAL A 554 -18.96 23.86 -11.70
N GLY A 555 -18.59 22.76 -12.35
CA GLY A 555 -19.20 21.47 -12.07
C GLY A 555 -18.70 20.36 -12.98
N THR A 556 -19.15 19.13 -12.71
CA THR A 556 -18.99 18.00 -13.64
C THR A 556 -19.77 18.23 -14.93
N ALA A 557 -19.58 17.40 -15.95
CA ALA A 557 -20.34 17.50 -17.18
C ALA A 557 -21.86 17.45 -16.91
N MET A 558 -22.32 16.55 -16.05
CA MET A 558 -23.75 16.47 -15.70
C MET A 558 -24.25 17.74 -15.00
N GLU A 559 -23.50 18.27 -14.03
CA GLU A 559 -23.85 19.51 -13.32
C GLU A 559 -23.87 20.74 -14.25
N LEU A 560 -23.05 20.72 -15.31
CA LEU A 560 -23.01 21.75 -16.33
C LEU A 560 -24.17 21.66 -17.33
N GLY A 561 -24.87 20.52 -17.41
CA GLY A 561 -26.08 20.33 -18.21
C GLY A 561 -25.95 19.28 -19.32
N TYR A 562 -24.91 18.45 -19.29
CA TYR A 562 -24.69 17.36 -20.23
C TYR A 562 -25.26 16.03 -19.69
N ASP A 563 -25.36 15.01 -20.53
CA ASP A 563 -26.17 13.82 -20.24
C ASP A 563 -25.66 12.98 -19.05
N ASN A 564 -24.34 12.91 -18.83
CA ASN A 564 -23.71 12.03 -17.83
C ASN A 564 -22.31 12.53 -17.40
N ASP A 565 -21.74 11.94 -16.35
CA ASP A 565 -20.34 12.19 -15.91
C ASP A 565 -19.35 11.17 -16.53
N ASN A 566 -19.15 11.24 -17.85
CA ASN A 566 -18.22 10.36 -18.57
C ASN A 566 -17.36 11.13 -19.60
N ALA A 567 -16.37 10.46 -20.18
CA ALA A 567 -15.46 11.08 -21.15
C ALA A 567 -16.14 11.56 -22.46
N GLN A 568 -17.30 11.02 -22.79
CA GLN A 568 -18.07 11.45 -23.96
C GLN A 568 -18.76 12.80 -23.67
N SER A 569 -19.34 12.98 -22.49
CA SER A 569 -19.89 14.27 -22.06
C SER A 569 -18.80 15.33 -21.88
N ASP A 570 -17.61 14.95 -21.39
CA ASP A 570 -16.44 15.84 -21.36
C ASP A 570 -16.10 16.33 -22.78
N LEU A 571 -16.14 15.43 -23.78
CA LEU A 571 -15.90 15.79 -25.18
C LEU A 571 -16.96 16.75 -25.73
N GLU A 572 -18.23 16.56 -25.38
CA GLU A 572 -19.33 17.44 -25.80
C GLU A 572 -19.15 18.85 -25.26
N TYR A 573 -18.85 18.98 -23.96
CA TYR A 573 -18.47 20.24 -23.35
C TYR A 573 -17.31 20.92 -24.09
N LEU A 574 -16.25 20.16 -24.39
CA LEU A 574 -15.09 20.70 -25.10
C LEU A 574 -15.47 21.21 -26.51
N LYS A 575 -16.29 20.46 -27.26
CA LYS A 575 -16.74 20.84 -28.62
C LYS A 575 -17.50 22.18 -28.64
N GLU A 576 -18.39 22.36 -27.66
CA GLU A 576 -19.18 23.59 -27.50
C GLU A 576 -18.33 24.76 -27.02
N SER A 577 -17.30 24.49 -26.22
CA SER A 577 -16.40 25.49 -25.64
C SER A 577 -17.15 26.63 -24.94
N PRO A 578 -18.09 26.34 -24.00
CA PRO A 578 -18.97 27.36 -23.43
C PRO A 578 -18.19 28.32 -22.52
N PRO A 579 -18.15 29.64 -22.84
CA PRO A 579 -17.47 30.61 -21.99
C PRO A 579 -18.15 30.73 -20.61
N GLY A 580 -17.36 31.03 -19.59
CA GLY A 580 -17.91 31.23 -18.23
C GLY A 580 -18.13 29.96 -17.42
N GLN A 581 -18.04 28.78 -18.03
CA GLN A 581 -18.18 27.49 -17.34
C GLN A 581 -16.81 26.85 -17.14
N LEU A 582 -16.56 26.26 -15.98
CA LEU A 582 -15.37 25.45 -15.71
C LEU A 582 -15.79 24.00 -15.46
N LEU A 583 -15.37 23.12 -16.36
CA LEU A 583 -15.56 21.68 -16.26
C LEU A 583 -14.59 21.10 -15.23
N ILE A 584 -15.14 20.27 -14.32
CA ILE A 584 -14.42 19.29 -13.53
C ILE A 584 -14.43 17.97 -14.33
N PRO A 585 -13.37 17.68 -15.09
CA PRO A 585 -13.39 16.58 -16.02
C PRO A 585 -13.28 15.23 -15.29
N THR A 586 -13.63 14.16 -16.00
CA THR A 586 -13.45 12.80 -15.48
C THR A 586 -11.97 12.42 -15.36
N ASN A 587 -11.67 11.35 -14.61
CA ASN A 587 -10.29 10.88 -14.39
C ASN A 587 -9.49 10.60 -15.67
N VAL A 588 -10.16 10.25 -16.77
CA VAL A 588 -9.54 9.86 -18.03
C VAL A 588 -9.28 11.05 -18.97
N THR A 589 -9.91 12.19 -18.72
CA THR A 589 -9.68 13.47 -19.40
C THR A 589 -8.61 14.25 -18.61
N ARG A 590 -7.54 14.72 -19.24
CA ARG A 590 -6.27 14.98 -18.54
C ARG A 590 -6.22 16.23 -17.63
N PRO A 591 -6.62 17.45 -18.04
CA PRO A 591 -6.48 18.63 -17.20
C PRO A 591 -7.29 18.50 -15.90
N ASP A 592 -6.82 19.05 -14.78
CA ASP A 592 -7.57 19.02 -13.51
C ASP A 592 -8.75 20.00 -13.50
N GLY A 593 -8.83 20.91 -14.48
CA GLY A 593 -9.98 21.75 -14.75
C GLY A 593 -9.85 22.40 -16.12
N VAL A 594 -10.96 22.64 -16.81
CA VAL A 594 -10.98 23.25 -18.14
C VAL A 594 -12.05 24.32 -18.21
N SER A 595 -11.72 25.47 -18.79
CA SER A 595 -12.67 26.53 -19.12
C SER A 595 -12.25 27.24 -20.40
N PHE A 596 -13.13 28.10 -20.92
CA PHE A 596 -12.90 28.86 -22.13
C PHE A 596 -13.19 30.34 -21.87
N PHE A 597 -12.31 31.21 -22.36
CA PHE A 597 -12.58 32.65 -22.39
C PHE A 597 -13.49 32.99 -23.58
N ASP A 598 -13.25 32.31 -24.70
CA ASP A 598 -14.07 32.29 -25.91
C ASP A 598 -13.79 31.00 -26.71
N HIS A 599 -14.21 30.92 -27.97
CA HIS A 599 -13.98 29.75 -28.82
C HIS A 599 -12.52 29.56 -29.31
N GLN A 600 -11.64 30.52 -29.05
CA GLN A 600 -10.23 30.53 -29.51
C GLN A 600 -9.23 30.43 -28.36
N TYR A 601 -9.60 30.85 -27.14
CA TYR A 601 -8.70 30.89 -25.99
C TYR A 601 -9.24 30.12 -24.80
N GLY A 602 -8.40 29.23 -24.25
CA GLY A 602 -8.75 28.34 -23.16
C GLY A 602 -8.05 28.66 -21.84
N LEU A 603 -8.57 28.09 -20.77
CA LEU A 603 -7.97 28.02 -19.45
C LEU A 603 -7.89 26.55 -19.03
N THR A 604 -6.74 26.13 -18.52
CA THR A 604 -6.58 24.80 -17.93
C THR A 604 -5.88 24.87 -16.57
N LEU A 605 -6.23 23.92 -15.70
CA LEU A 605 -5.64 23.77 -14.38
C LEU A 605 -4.90 22.43 -14.30
N ALA A 606 -3.77 22.44 -13.61
CA ALA A 606 -2.98 21.26 -13.28
C ALA A 606 -2.52 21.35 -11.83
N ILE A 607 -3.09 20.48 -10.98
CA ILE A 607 -3.07 20.62 -9.52
C ILE A 607 -2.36 19.41 -8.90
N LYS A 608 -1.27 19.67 -8.19
CA LYS A 608 -0.45 18.70 -7.46
C LYS A 608 -0.25 19.15 -6.02
N LEU A 609 -0.52 18.24 -5.09
CA LEU A 609 -0.31 18.43 -3.67
C LEU A 609 0.38 17.19 -3.09
N TYR A 610 1.63 17.38 -2.65
CA TYR A 610 2.48 16.38 -2.03
C TYR A 610 2.96 16.88 -0.66
N SER A 611 3.49 15.97 0.16
CA SER A 611 4.11 16.35 1.45
C SER A 611 5.57 16.76 1.30
N THR A 612 6.23 16.35 0.21
CA THR A 612 7.64 16.58 -0.11
C THR A 612 7.81 16.96 -1.59
N PRO A 613 8.94 17.58 -2.00
CA PRO A 613 9.19 17.92 -3.39
C PRO A 613 9.16 16.68 -4.30
N PHE A 614 8.45 16.79 -5.43
CA PHE A 614 8.24 15.68 -6.37
C PHE A 614 9.19 15.76 -7.58
N SER A 615 9.38 14.63 -8.27
CA SER A 615 10.39 14.51 -9.32
C SER A 615 10.09 15.36 -10.57
N LYS A 616 11.13 15.70 -11.33
CA LYS A 616 10.99 16.41 -12.62
C LYS A 616 10.13 15.64 -13.62
N GLY A 617 10.12 14.31 -13.56
CA GLY A 617 9.26 13.47 -14.40
C GLY A 617 7.77 13.71 -14.16
N VAL A 618 7.37 13.83 -12.88
CA VAL A 618 5.98 14.16 -12.51
C VAL A 618 5.59 15.56 -13.00
N HIS A 619 6.50 16.53 -12.87
CA HIS A 619 6.32 17.88 -13.42
C HIS A 619 6.09 17.86 -14.94
N LEU A 620 6.95 17.19 -15.71
CA LEU A 620 6.81 17.09 -17.17
C LEU A 620 5.50 16.42 -17.59
N CYS A 621 5.07 15.37 -16.86
CA CYS A 621 3.76 14.76 -17.09
C CYS A 621 2.62 15.74 -16.80
N ASN A 622 2.76 16.56 -15.75
CA ASN A 622 1.77 17.56 -15.35
C ASN A 622 1.67 18.68 -16.38
N GLU A 623 2.80 19.15 -16.90
CA GLU A 623 2.87 20.07 -18.03
C GLU A 623 2.07 19.52 -19.19
N ARG A 624 2.42 18.35 -19.74
CA ARG A 624 1.66 17.73 -20.85
C ARG A 624 0.17 17.56 -20.56
N SER A 625 -0.19 17.23 -19.32
CA SER A 625 -1.58 17.00 -18.93
C SER A 625 -2.44 18.27 -18.92
N SER A 626 -1.83 19.46 -18.80
CA SER A 626 -2.55 20.74 -18.91
C SER A 626 -2.72 21.22 -20.35
N ASP A 627 -2.04 20.60 -21.32
CA ASP A 627 -2.25 20.96 -22.73
C ASP A 627 -3.61 20.43 -23.18
N LEU A 628 -4.53 21.35 -23.46
CA LEU A 628 -5.89 21.02 -23.91
C LEU A 628 -5.87 20.21 -25.22
N ARG A 629 -4.82 20.38 -26.03
CA ARG A 629 -4.64 19.65 -27.30
C ARG A 629 -4.32 18.17 -27.08
N GLN A 630 -3.92 17.80 -25.85
CA GLN A 630 -3.54 16.45 -25.45
C GLN A 630 -4.50 15.88 -24.38
N CYS A 631 -5.69 16.46 -24.21
CA CYS A 631 -6.59 16.14 -23.10
C CYS A 631 -7.12 14.68 -23.07
N PHE A 632 -7.02 13.93 -24.18
CA PHE A 632 -7.37 12.51 -24.27
C PHE A 632 -6.16 11.58 -24.48
N MET A 633 -4.96 12.08 -24.24
CA MET A 633 -3.70 11.31 -24.28
C MET A 633 -3.35 10.72 -22.91
N LYS A 634 -2.37 9.83 -22.85
CA LYS A 634 -1.69 9.45 -21.60
C LYS A 634 -0.69 10.52 -21.18
N GLY A 635 -0.15 10.42 -19.96
CA GLY A 635 0.74 11.44 -19.39
C GLY A 635 2.15 11.46 -19.92
N ASP A 636 2.58 10.32 -20.41
CA ASP A 636 3.79 10.15 -21.21
C ASP A 636 3.63 10.71 -22.63
N GLY A 637 2.43 11.16 -23.02
CA GLY A 637 2.13 11.66 -24.37
C GLY A 637 1.73 10.55 -25.36
N GLU A 638 1.59 9.30 -24.90
CA GLU A 638 1.15 8.20 -25.76
C GLU A 638 -0.37 8.17 -25.93
N PRO A 639 -0.90 7.62 -27.04
CA PRO A 639 -2.34 7.43 -27.20
C PRO A 639 -2.93 6.57 -26.08
N ASN A 640 -4.10 6.95 -25.57
CA ASN A 640 -4.89 6.07 -24.70
C ASN A 640 -5.82 5.18 -25.54
N PRO A 641 -5.59 3.84 -25.64
CA PRO A 641 -6.39 2.97 -26.50
C PRO A 641 -7.88 2.98 -26.13
N ALA A 642 -8.19 3.08 -24.83
CA ALA A 642 -9.57 3.12 -24.34
C ALA A 642 -10.33 4.37 -24.80
N LEU A 643 -9.63 5.44 -25.16
CA LEU A 643 -10.21 6.70 -25.61
C LEU A 643 -10.03 6.94 -27.11
N GLY A 644 -9.56 5.97 -27.88
CA GLY A 644 -9.20 6.17 -29.30
C GLY A 644 -10.34 6.76 -30.13
N ARG A 645 -11.59 6.31 -29.91
CA ARG A 645 -12.78 6.85 -30.58
C ARG A 645 -13.07 8.30 -30.17
N ILE A 646 -13.02 8.61 -28.87
CA ILE A 646 -13.28 9.95 -28.31
C ILE A 646 -12.21 10.92 -28.81
N ARG A 647 -10.94 10.51 -28.76
CA ARG A 647 -9.81 11.28 -29.27
C ARG A 647 -9.97 11.61 -30.75
N LYS A 648 -10.31 10.63 -31.59
CA LYS A 648 -10.54 10.87 -33.02
C LYS A 648 -11.67 11.87 -33.25
N GLN A 649 -12.78 11.74 -32.51
CA GLN A 649 -13.87 12.73 -32.58
C GLN A 649 -13.45 14.13 -32.11
N PHE A 650 -12.55 14.21 -31.13
CA PHE A 650 -11.99 15.49 -30.67
C PHE A 650 -11.12 16.13 -31.76
N GLU A 651 -10.23 15.36 -32.38
CA GLU A 651 -9.39 15.80 -33.49
C GLU A 651 -10.23 16.24 -34.70
N ASP A 652 -11.27 15.46 -35.03
CA ASP A 652 -12.18 15.72 -36.16
C ASP A 652 -13.14 16.90 -35.89
N SER A 653 -13.37 17.28 -34.63
CA SER A 653 -14.30 18.36 -34.26
C SER A 653 -13.86 19.76 -34.70
N GLY A 654 -12.60 19.90 -35.14
CA GLY A 654 -12.02 21.19 -35.55
C GLY A 654 -11.66 22.11 -34.39
N ILE A 655 -11.94 21.75 -33.12
CA ILE A 655 -11.58 22.55 -31.95
C ILE A 655 -10.09 22.87 -31.90
N LEU A 656 -9.22 21.90 -32.22
CA LEU A 656 -7.77 22.06 -32.24
C LEU A 656 -7.30 23.09 -33.26
N LYS A 657 -8.06 23.28 -34.35
CA LYS A 657 -7.76 24.31 -35.37
C LYS A 657 -8.24 25.70 -34.93
N ARG A 658 -9.25 25.77 -34.06
CA ARG A 658 -9.81 27.04 -33.54
C ARG A 658 -9.03 27.55 -32.33
N LEU A 659 -8.52 26.64 -31.49
CA LEU A 659 -7.81 26.96 -30.26
C LEU A 659 -6.43 27.56 -30.57
N LYS A 660 -6.28 28.86 -30.33
CA LYS A 660 -5.07 29.62 -30.61
C LYS A 660 -4.11 29.64 -29.42
N GLY A 661 -4.61 29.85 -28.21
CA GLY A 661 -3.78 29.97 -27.01
C GLY A 661 -4.50 29.47 -25.75
N VAL A 662 -3.72 29.01 -24.77
CA VAL A 662 -4.25 28.49 -23.51
C VAL A 662 -3.48 29.10 -22.34
N LEU A 663 -4.20 29.66 -21.36
CA LEU A 663 -3.62 29.93 -20.04
C LEU A 663 -3.60 28.63 -19.23
N ARG A 664 -2.43 28.20 -18.80
CA ARG A 664 -2.19 26.92 -18.14
C ARG A 664 -1.66 27.19 -16.74
N ILE A 665 -2.50 27.00 -15.72
CA ILE A 665 -2.14 27.28 -14.32
C ILE A 665 -1.74 25.98 -13.63
N HIS A 666 -0.47 25.89 -13.26
CA HIS A 666 0.15 24.78 -12.57
C HIS A 666 0.27 25.11 -11.08
N LEU A 667 -0.50 24.43 -10.24
CA LEU A 667 -0.42 24.51 -8.78
C LEU A 667 0.36 23.30 -8.28
N GLU A 668 1.63 23.50 -7.94
CA GLU A 668 2.62 22.44 -7.73
C GLU A 668 3.23 22.50 -6.32
N PHE A 669 2.52 21.93 -5.34
CA PHE A 669 2.91 21.96 -3.93
C PHE A 669 3.64 20.69 -3.47
N PRO A 670 4.77 20.77 -2.73
CA PRO A 670 5.43 22.01 -2.27
C PRO A 670 6.21 22.75 -3.37
N ARG A 671 6.91 21.99 -4.22
CA ARG A 671 7.70 22.43 -5.40
C ARG A 671 8.25 21.20 -6.14
N VAL A 672 8.84 21.42 -7.31
CA VAL A 672 9.60 20.39 -8.05
C VAL A 672 11.00 20.22 -7.44
N GLN A 673 11.53 19.00 -7.45
CA GLN A 673 12.92 18.73 -7.08
C GLN A 673 13.90 19.49 -8.01
N GLY A 674 14.90 20.14 -7.42
CA GLY A 674 15.86 20.96 -8.16
C GLY A 674 15.41 22.41 -8.43
N GLY A 675 14.24 22.82 -7.89
CA GLY A 675 13.79 24.21 -7.89
C GLY A 675 12.46 24.43 -8.62
N THR A 676 11.87 25.59 -8.39
CA THR A 676 10.57 25.99 -8.95
C THR A 676 10.72 26.36 -10.42
N PRO A 677 9.94 25.75 -11.33
CA PRO A 677 9.87 26.18 -12.72
C PRO A 677 9.45 27.65 -12.81
N LYS A 678 10.10 28.44 -13.68
CA LYS A 678 9.69 29.82 -13.92
C LYS A 678 8.50 29.84 -14.85
N SER A 679 7.48 30.65 -14.55
CA SER A 679 6.38 30.93 -15.47
C SER A 679 6.88 31.55 -16.78
N TYR A 680 6.34 31.13 -17.92
CA TYR A 680 6.80 31.54 -19.24
C TYR A 680 5.69 31.48 -20.30
N VAL A 681 5.99 32.04 -21.48
CA VAL A 681 5.13 32.00 -22.66
C VAL A 681 5.71 31.00 -23.66
N ASP A 682 4.89 30.07 -24.13
CA ASP A 682 5.22 29.10 -25.17
C ASP A 682 4.32 29.31 -26.40
N GLY A 683 4.83 30.05 -27.38
CA GLY A 683 4.01 30.52 -28.50
C GLY A 683 2.87 31.41 -28.02
N GLU A 684 1.63 30.94 -28.19
CA GLU A 684 0.40 31.63 -27.74
C GLU A 684 -0.13 31.10 -26.39
N ASP A 685 0.49 30.06 -25.85
CA ASP A 685 0.16 29.50 -24.54
C ASP A 685 0.95 30.21 -23.44
N VAL A 686 0.33 30.37 -22.27
CA VAL A 686 0.96 30.97 -21.08
C VAL A 686 0.98 29.93 -19.98
N LEU A 687 2.17 29.54 -19.53
CA LEU A 687 2.36 28.58 -18.45
C LEU A 687 2.72 29.32 -17.17
N VAL A 688 1.89 29.15 -16.14
CA VAL A 688 2.06 29.75 -14.82
C VAL A 688 2.32 28.68 -13.80
N TYR A 689 3.43 28.76 -13.06
CA TYR A 689 3.75 27.85 -11.98
C TYR A 689 3.60 28.53 -10.63
N ILE A 690 2.81 27.91 -9.76
CA ILE A 690 2.52 28.35 -8.41
C ILE A 690 2.91 27.24 -7.45
N ASP A 691 3.76 27.56 -6.49
CA ASP A 691 4.25 26.66 -5.45
C ASP A 691 4.23 27.36 -4.09
N ILE A 692 4.80 26.76 -3.04
CA ILE A 692 4.77 27.37 -1.70
C ILE A 692 5.41 28.77 -1.63
N SER A 693 6.38 29.07 -2.49
CA SER A 693 7.16 30.32 -2.45
C SER A 693 6.40 31.51 -3.01
N ASN A 694 5.47 31.29 -3.95
CA ASN A 694 4.71 32.35 -4.61
C ASN A 694 3.18 32.16 -4.52
N MET A 695 2.69 31.21 -3.72
CA MET A 695 1.25 30.94 -3.60
C MET A 695 0.39 32.12 -3.16
N ASP A 696 0.98 33.11 -2.50
CA ASP A 696 0.28 34.34 -2.12
C ASP A 696 -0.20 35.16 -3.33
N THR A 697 0.37 34.92 -4.53
CA THR A 697 -0.12 35.53 -5.78
C THR A 697 -1.45 34.96 -6.26
N PHE A 698 -1.76 33.70 -5.94
CA PHE A 698 -3.00 33.03 -6.32
C PHE A 698 -4.00 32.97 -5.16
N PHE A 699 -3.50 32.68 -3.95
CA PHE A 699 -4.24 32.71 -2.70
C PHE A 699 -4.05 34.07 -1.99
N ASP A 700 -4.28 35.15 -2.74
CA ASP A 700 -4.16 36.52 -2.24
C ASP A 700 -5.28 36.78 -1.22
N GLU A 701 -4.93 37.20 0.00
CA GLU A 701 -5.91 37.51 1.06
C GLU A 701 -6.60 38.86 0.84
N ASN A 702 -6.05 39.73 -0.03
CA ASN A 702 -6.54 41.10 -0.21
C ASN A 702 -7.73 41.21 -1.18
N ILE A 703 -8.09 40.11 -1.85
CA ILE A 703 -9.23 40.07 -2.78
C ILE A 703 -10.49 39.74 -1.97
N SER A 704 -11.50 40.62 -2.06
CA SER A 704 -12.55 40.89 -1.06
C SER A 704 -13.45 39.75 -0.57
N ASP A 705 -13.25 38.52 -1.04
CA ASP A 705 -14.09 37.37 -0.67
C ASP A 705 -13.32 36.39 0.23
N HIS A 706 -13.81 36.24 1.46
CA HIS A 706 -13.40 35.23 2.46
C HIS A 706 -11.89 35.14 2.76
N PRO A 707 -11.23 36.24 3.18
CA PRO A 707 -9.79 36.27 3.44
C PRO A 707 -9.32 35.25 4.49
N GLU A 708 -10.15 34.99 5.51
CA GLU A 708 -9.86 34.00 6.55
C GLU A 708 -9.76 32.59 5.98
N SER A 709 -10.69 32.18 5.12
CA SER A 709 -10.68 30.84 4.51
C SER A 709 -9.44 30.61 3.63
N ILE A 710 -8.97 31.66 2.96
CA ILE A 710 -7.75 31.62 2.14
C ILE A 710 -6.51 31.51 3.01
N ARG A 711 -6.46 32.24 4.13
CA ARG A 711 -5.40 32.12 5.13
C ARG A 711 -5.33 30.71 5.72
N THR A 712 -6.47 30.14 6.10
CA THR A 712 -6.56 28.75 6.60
C THR A 712 -6.02 27.77 5.58
N LEU A 713 -6.45 27.87 4.31
CA LEU A 713 -5.98 26.99 3.23
C LEU A 713 -4.46 27.06 3.06
N LYS A 714 -3.89 28.27 2.98
CA LYS A 714 -2.43 28.45 2.89
C LYS A 714 -1.70 27.83 4.07
N ASN A 715 -2.23 28.01 5.27
CA ASN A 715 -1.63 27.44 6.47
C ASN A 715 -1.70 25.91 6.48
N MET A 716 -2.80 25.30 6.02
CA MET A 716 -2.90 23.85 5.87
C MET A 716 -1.91 23.29 4.84
N ILE A 717 -1.77 23.93 3.67
CA ILE A 717 -0.79 23.55 2.65
C ILE A 717 0.62 23.56 3.25
N ARG A 718 0.98 24.66 3.96
CA ARG A 718 2.27 24.78 4.66
C ARG A 718 2.41 23.70 5.74
N TYR A 719 1.37 23.45 6.52
CA TYR A 719 1.40 22.50 7.63
C TYR A 719 1.67 21.06 7.15
N ILE A 720 1.03 20.62 6.06
CA ILE A 720 1.29 19.30 5.44
C ILE A 720 2.78 19.12 5.09
N GLN A 721 3.50 20.20 4.82
CA GLN A 721 4.89 20.17 4.36
C GLN A 721 5.90 20.37 5.51
N ARG A 722 5.47 20.81 6.70
CA ARG A 722 6.35 21.02 7.84
C ARG A 722 6.90 19.68 8.35
N THR A 723 8.22 19.55 8.45
CA THR A 723 8.87 18.49 9.21
C THR A 723 9.33 19.05 10.55
N LYS A 724 8.94 18.40 11.65
CA LYS A 724 9.45 18.74 12.98
C LYS A 724 10.88 18.18 13.10
N CYS A 725 11.89 19.04 13.29
CA CYS A 725 13.27 18.61 13.47
C CYS A 725 13.54 18.15 14.92
N ASN A 726 14.35 17.09 15.08
CA ASN A 726 14.90 16.65 16.36
C ASN A 726 15.94 17.66 16.88
N CYS A 727 15.48 18.81 17.39
CA CYS A 727 16.35 19.65 18.20
C CYS A 727 16.52 18.98 19.56
N LYS A 728 17.71 18.43 19.82
CA LYS A 728 18.11 17.99 21.16
C LYS A 728 17.83 19.13 22.15
N SER A 729 17.17 18.80 23.26
CA SER A 729 16.80 19.72 24.33
C SER A 729 17.98 20.61 24.72
N GLY A 730 17.91 21.89 24.32
CA GLY A 730 18.98 22.87 24.56
C GLY A 730 19.01 24.08 23.62
N CYS A 731 18.36 24.04 22.45
CA CYS A 731 18.28 25.21 21.56
C CYS A 731 17.08 26.11 21.88
N THR A 732 17.31 27.18 22.65
CA THR A 732 16.32 28.21 22.99
C THR A 732 16.18 29.32 21.94
N ASN A 733 16.68 29.14 20.72
CA ASN A 733 16.50 30.10 19.63
C ASN A 733 15.62 29.52 18.52
N LYS A 734 14.60 30.30 18.13
CA LYS A 734 13.64 30.09 17.03
C LYS A 734 14.30 29.34 15.86
N CYS A 735 13.92 28.08 15.64
CA CYS A 735 14.33 27.32 14.47
C CYS A 735 13.70 27.92 13.22
N SER A 736 14.44 28.78 12.52
CA SER A 736 14.23 29.09 11.11
C SER A 736 14.71 27.91 10.28
N CYS A 737 13.90 26.87 10.15
CA CYS A 737 14.09 25.82 9.15
C CYS A 737 13.09 26.04 8.01
N PHE A 738 13.36 27.06 7.20
CA PHE A 738 12.92 27.04 5.80
C PHE A 738 13.99 26.28 5.00
N MET A 739 13.55 25.44 4.07
CA MET A 739 14.41 24.72 3.13
C MET A 739 15.09 25.70 2.15
N ASP A 740 16.11 26.40 2.62
CA ASP A 740 17.15 26.97 1.77
C ASP A 740 18.15 25.85 1.45
N GLY A 741 17.91 25.22 0.31
CA GLY A 741 18.86 24.38 -0.41
C GLY A 741 18.97 24.96 -1.81
N SER A 742 20.20 25.30 -2.18
CA SER A 742 20.70 26.03 -3.36
C SER A 742 20.01 25.73 -4.69
#